data_AF-A0A2P6VPH6-F1
#
_entry.id   AF-A0A2P6VPH6-F1
#
_cell.length_a   1.000
_cell.length_b   1.000
_cell.length_c   1.000
_cell.angle_alpha   90.00
_cell.angle_beta   90.00
_cell.angle_gamma   90.00
#
_symmetry.space_group_name_H-M   'P 1'
#
loop_
_entity.id
_entity.type
_entity.pdbx_description
1 polymer ?
#
loop_
_entity_poly.entity_id
_entity_poly.type
_entity_poly.pdbx_seq_one_letter_code
_entity_poly.pdbx_strand_id
1 'polypeptide(L)'
;MALTIVSASRPALGATAHRRRVGGLPPLRLQLVRPDLPCGLRPPLLRPAGLLPVQTRRRVLQPVHVTPPDDPRELYSHDGLPAAESGAARAGSDDGNGDGDPFDIIEEFETVVGTVEPVDEEEAEIDLFGESTLGNLHFASSDGSDDESALPSPRARRTIDDVLGLRNAEDIITMPWGELRARTQALLTDLGVPPSTYPASQPQRALFTNRTLNLRSIQAIGYDMDYTLVGYDVEAWEGKAYAYGLQSLREMGCPVEGLHFDRTLVIRGLIMDTELGNLVKADRFGIVKRAMHGTRMLSPAEVREAYGRELVNLRVESRFVFLNTLFSVSEAVLYMQMVDRLDADAIPQQVCSNSYSALHKMVAKALFRAHVEGKLKAEIIQDPERYVSRDPEMAQTLLDQRQSGKQLLLITNSDYQYTHRMMSHAYDCFLPEGQTWRDLFDMVIVNARKPDFFTTSMSLYEVVTEDGLMRPSYSLKRGGVYCGGSAPLVEKALGVTGDSILYVGDHIYTDAALAKMRLNWRTALILAELELEIEALAQGRQHRARLKELLNKKDMVGDCFNQLRLARQRALSADVGVVRPEAWGGRLQGPFASTDDEQEMNDSLGQLLRVMQLLDDEIGPMIECDGLHFNRRWGYLSRAGVNDKSQLMRQIEKYADIFTSRVSNFLRYSPFEYFRSPAQLLVHDRPTADPLVLTSTAPTSSSDPEGPATPASHTNGVGSAAAAGRTSATGAGPSRGRASPGGAPAAGGPKAGLSSPGPGTRSVARRRAGQ
;
A
#
# COMPACT_ATOMS: atom_id res chain seq x y z
N MET A 1 -15.50 7.58 42.27
CA MET A 1 -16.00 8.61 43.21
C MET A 1 -17.11 9.40 42.54
N ALA A 2 -18.14 9.75 43.32
CA ALA A 2 -19.45 10.34 42.98
C ALA A 2 -19.37 11.62 42.10
N LEU A 3 -20.39 12.00 41.31
CA LEU A 3 -21.65 12.54 41.82
C LEU A 3 -22.86 12.35 40.89
N THR A 4 -23.93 11.89 41.52
CA THR A 4 -25.33 11.86 41.07
C THR A 4 -26.01 13.18 41.48
N ILE A 5 -26.87 13.75 40.63
CA ILE A 5 -27.91 14.69 41.07
C ILE A 5 -29.28 14.18 40.57
N VAL A 6 -30.14 13.92 41.55
CA VAL A 6 -31.57 13.61 41.43
C VAL A 6 -32.36 14.91 41.61
N SER A 7 -33.41 15.13 40.83
CA SER A 7 -34.65 15.72 41.36
C SER A 7 -35.83 15.40 40.45
N ALA A 8 -36.93 15.01 41.07
CA ALA A 8 -38.15 14.52 40.48
C ALA A 8 -39.33 15.45 40.81
N SER A 9 -40.45 15.23 40.09
CA SER A 9 -41.84 15.48 40.55
C SER A 9 -42.35 16.94 40.44
N ARG A 10 -43.56 17.28 39.98
CA ARG A 10 -44.75 16.60 39.40
C ARG A 10 -45.80 17.72 39.02
N PRO A 11 -47.10 17.49 38.72
CA PRO A 11 -47.76 17.89 37.46
C PRO A 11 -49.01 18.81 37.61
N ALA A 12 -49.66 19.19 36.49
CA ALA A 12 -51.12 19.42 36.34
C ALA A 12 -51.43 19.81 34.86
N LEU A 13 -52.25 19.05 34.09
CA LEU A 13 -53.72 19.19 33.92
C LEU A 13 -54.14 20.61 33.49
N GLY A 14 -54.86 20.89 32.41
CA GLY A 14 -55.60 20.10 31.42
C GLY A 14 -56.39 21.04 30.48
N ALA A 15 -57.34 20.48 29.72
CA ALA A 15 -58.39 21.09 28.89
C ALA A 15 -58.01 21.57 27.46
N THR A 16 -58.26 20.81 26.39
CA THR A 16 -59.52 20.54 25.63
C THR A 16 -59.97 21.62 24.62
N ALA A 17 -59.83 21.25 23.33
CA ALA A 17 -60.79 21.33 22.21
C ALA A 17 -61.48 22.67 21.83
N HIS A 18 -61.34 23.12 20.57
CA HIS A 18 -62.32 22.82 19.50
C HIS A 18 -61.98 23.39 18.10
N ARG A 19 -62.42 22.61 17.09
CA ARG A 19 -62.50 22.77 15.63
C ARG A 19 -63.13 24.09 15.09
N ARG A 20 -62.67 24.54 13.91
CA ARG A 20 -63.36 24.63 12.58
C ARG A 20 -62.55 25.55 11.63
N ARG A 21 -61.98 25.04 10.51
CA ARG A 21 -62.51 24.94 9.12
C ARG A 21 -62.97 26.28 8.48
N VAL A 22 -62.30 26.70 7.40
CA VAL A 22 -62.77 26.78 5.97
C VAL A 22 -62.01 27.89 5.17
N GLY A 23 -61.56 27.52 3.95
CA GLY A 23 -61.35 28.37 2.74
C GLY A 23 -60.22 29.41 2.80
N GLY A 24 -59.49 29.76 1.75
CA GLY A 24 -59.51 29.51 0.31
C GLY A 24 -58.63 30.59 -0.34
N LEU A 25 -57.81 30.21 -1.32
CA LEU A 25 -56.85 30.96 -2.18
C LEU A 25 -57.32 32.37 -2.67
N PRO A 26 -56.49 33.28 -3.25
CA PRO A 26 -55.26 33.06 -4.06
C PRO A 26 -54.14 34.17 -3.89
N PRO A 27 -53.08 34.24 -4.73
CA PRO A 27 -51.80 34.93 -4.45
C PRO A 27 -51.68 36.30 -5.13
N LEU A 28 -50.69 37.13 -4.74
CA LEU A 28 -49.84 37.93 -5.66
C LEU A 28 -48.86 38.89 -4.95
N ARG A 29 -47.60 38.80 -5.41
CA ARG A 29 -46.53 39.83 -5.57
C ARG A 29 -46.55 41.08 -4.67
N LEU A 30 -45.50 41.23 -3.86
CA LEU A 30 -45.06 42.50 -3.26
C LEU A 30 -43.77 42.99 -3.92
N GLN A 31 -43.89 44.12 -4.62
CA GLN A 31 -42.79 45.01 -4.98
C GLN A 31 -42.54 45.99 -3.82
N LEU A 32 -41.26 46.20 -3.52
CA LEU A 32 -40.71 47.20 -2.61
C LEU A 32 -40.86 48.62 -3.15
N VAL A 33 -41.29 49.56 -2.30
CA VAL A 33 -40.80 50.95 -2.26
C VAL A 33 -40.89 51.48 -0.81
N ARG A 34 -39.78 52.04 -0.31
CA ARG A 34 -39.65 52.76 0.98
C ARG A 34 -40.08 54.23 0.85
N PRO A 35 -40.29 54.94 1.98
CA PRO A 35 -39.99 56.36 2.05
C PRO A 35 -38.91 56.71 3.09
N ASP A 36 -38.19 57.78 2.77
CA ASP A 36 -37.04 58.39 3.43
C ASP A 36 -37.39 59.51 4.45
N LEU A 37 -36.34 59.96 5.16
CA LEU A 37 -36.06 61.30 5.78
C LEU A 37 -36.35 61.48 7.31
N PRO A 38 -35.73 62.48 8.02
CA PRO A 38 -34.27 62.74 8.15
C PRO A 38 -33.77 63.33 9.53
N CYS A 39 -32.43 63.39 9.68
CA CYS A 39 -31.54 64.41 10.32
C CYS A 39 -31.44 64.70 11.86
N GLY A 40 -30.26 64.34 12.41
CA GLY A 40 -29.33 65.17 13.26
C GLY A 40 -29.39 65.03 14.80
N LEU A 41 -28.32 64.94 15.62
CA LEU A 41 -26.84 64.85 15.48
C LEU A 41 -26.22 64.40 16.86
N ARG A 42 -25.38 63.34 16.84
CA ARG A 42 -24.17 62.94 17.67
C ARG A 42 -24.19 62.92 19.23
N PRO A 43 -23.50 61.97 19.92
CA PRO A 43 -22.02 61.73 19.87
C PRO A 43 -21.59 60.24 20.07
N PRO A 44 -20.33 59.94 20.45
CA PRO A 44 -19.15 59.76 19.61
C PRO A 44 -18.89 58.29 19.19
N LEU A 45 -18.12 58.17 18.12
CA LEU A 45 -17.79 56.95 17.37
C LEU A 45 -16.98 55.93 18.19
N LEU A 46 -17.47 54.70 18.23
CA LEU A 46 -16.69 53.46 18.13
C LEU A 46 -17.67 52.34 17.77
N ARG A 47 -17.80 52.07 16.48
CA ARG A 47 -18.49 50.88 15.96
C ARG A 47 -17.66 50.21 14.85
N PRO A 48 -17.84 48.90 14.70
CA PRO A 48 -16.99 48.00 13.94
C PRO A 48 -17.38 48.00 12.46
N ALA A 49 -16.39 47.84 11.58
CA ALA A 49 -16.63 47.63 10.15
C ALA A 49 -16.59 46.13 9.85
N GLY A 50 -17.74 45.58 9.47
CA GLY A 50 -17.79 44.31 8.77
C GLY A 50 -17.55 44.51 7.27
N LEU A 51 -16.76 43.59 6.72
CA LEU A 51 -16.79 43.08 5.34
C LEU A 51 -16.49 44.05 4.17
N LEU A 52 -15.33 43.81 3.56
CA LEU A 52 -15.09 43.94 2.12
C LEU A 52 -14.36 42.68 1.61
N PRO A 53 -14.48 42.34 0.31
CA PRO A 53 -14.29 41.01 -0.24
C PRO A 53 -12.81 40.71 -0.51
N VAL A 54 -12.35 39.51 -0.16
CA VAL A 54 -11.00 39.06 -0.51
C VAL A 54 -11.01 38.52 -1.93
N GLN A 55 -10.36 39.28 -2.81
CA GLN A 55 -9.99 38.89 -4.16
C GLN A 55 -8.98 37.73 -4.12
N THR A 56 -9.33 36.61 -4.74
CA THR A 56 -8.40 35.56 -5.15
C THR A 56 -7.40 36.11 -6.19
N ARG A 57 -6.15 36.33 -5.79
CA ARG A 57 -5.04 36.55 -6.73
C ARG A 57 -4.63 35.22 -7.36
N ARG A 58 -5.04 34.98 -8.61
CA ARG A 58 -4.35 34.09 -9.54
C ARG A 58 -3.00 34.73 -9.90
N ARG A 59 -1.89 34.08 -9.57
CA ARG A 59 -0.60 34.37 -10.23
C ARG A 59 -0.58 33.64 -11.57
N VAL A 60 -0.59 34.42 -12.64
CA VAL A 60 -0.29 33.97 -14.01
C VAL A 60 1.23 33.94 -14.12
N LEU A 61 1.81 32.75 -14.32
CA LEU A 61 3.21 32.60 -14.71
C LEU A 61 3.31 32.83 -16.21
N GLN A 62 4.12 33.81 -16.63
CA GLN A 62 4.50 33.99 -18.03
C GLN A 62 5.63 32.99 -18.39
N PRO A 63 5.65 32.45 -19.61
CA PRO A 63 6.70 31.55 -20.07
C PRO A 63 8.00 32.32 -20.35
N VAL A 64 9.10 31.89 -19.72
CA VAL A 64 10.44 32.34 -20.08
C VAL A 64 10.91 31.53 -21.29
N HIS A 65 11.17 32.23 -22.39
CA HIS A 65 11.88 31.70 -23.55
C HIS A 65 13.32 31.34 -23.15
N VAL A 66 13.69 30.07 -23.28
CA VAL A 66 15.08 29.62 -23.24
C VAL A 66 15.50 29.35 -24.67
N THR A 67 16.38 30.20 -25.19
CA THR A 67 17.14 29.94 -26.43
C THR A 67 18.33 29.03 -26.10
N PRO A 68 18.63 28.01 -26.92
CA PRO A 68 19.80 27.17 -26.73
C PRO A 68 21.08 27.91 -27.18
N PRO A 69 22.24 27.70 -26.53
CA PRO A 69 23.51 28.12 -27.11
C PRO A 69 24.02 27.05 -28.08
N ASP A 70 24.45 27.51 -29.25
CA ASP A 70 25.30 26.81 -30.20
C ASP A 70 26.73 26.62 -29.62
N ASP A 71 27.33 25.51 -30.03
CA ASP A 71 28.63 24.92 -29.67
C ASP A 71 29.86 25.70 -30.24
N PRO A 72 31.12 25.18 -30.21
CA PRO A 72 32.14 25.02 -29.14
C PRO A 72 33.42 25.88 -29.35
N ARG A 73 34.35 25.78 -28.37
CA ARG A 73 35.83 26.05 -28.40
C ARG A 73 36.31 27.41 -27.89
N GLU A 74 37.09 27.42 -26.79
CA GLU A 74 38.51 27.83 -26.70
C GLU A 74 39.00 28.06 -25.23
N LEU A 75 39.85 27.13 -24.79
CA LEU A 75 41.17 27.22 -24.10
C LEU A 75 41.68 28.50 -23.38
N TYR A 76 42.30 28.24 -22.20
CA TYR A 76 43.32 29.01 -21.42
C TYR A 76 42.90 30.41 -20.87
N SER A 77 43.28 30.91 -19.68
CA SER A 77 44.50 30.78 -18.87
C SER A 77 44.33 31.34 -17.44
N HIS A 78 45.27 30.91 -16.60
CA HIS A 78 45.74 31.35 -15.28
C HIS A 78 45.65 32.83 -14.81
N ASP A 79 45.71 32.94 -13.47
CA ASP A 79 46.31 33.96 -12.58
C ASP A 79 45.46 35.08 -11.95
N GLY A 80 45.45 35.08 -10.60
CA GLY A 80 46.11 36.16 -9.85
C GLY A 80 45.28 37.03 -8.89
N LEU A 81 45.59 36.90 -7.58
CA LEU A 81 45.68 37.95 -6.54
C LEU A 81 44.38 38.53 -5.91
N PRO A 82 44.45 39.24 -4.74
CA PRO A 82 45.45 39.24 -3.64
C PRO A 82 44.84 39.20 -2.20
N ALA A 83 45.75 39.11 -1.22
CA ALA A 83 45.56 39.26 0.22
C ALA A 83 45.31 40.72 0.69
N ALA A 84 44.73 40.86 1.89
CA ALA A 84 44.76 42.11 2.68
C ALA A 84 44.92 41.79 4.18
N GLU A 85 45.95 42.40 4.78
CA GLU A 85 46.36 42.29 6.18
C GLU A 85 45.74 43.39 7.09
N SER A 86 45.57 43.00 8.35
CA SER A 86 45.90 43.73 9.60
C SER A 86 45.06 44.93 10.08
N GLY A 87 44.80 44.88 11.40
CA GLY A 87 44.35 46.00 12.22
C GLY A 87 44.21 45.57 13.69
N ALA A 88 45.31 45.66 14.46
CA ALA A 88 45.40 45.28 15.87
C ALA A 88 44.99 46.41 16.84
N ALA A 89 44.49 46.06 18.04
CA ALA A 89 44.61 46.88 19.25
C ALA A 89 44.40 46.10 20.57
N ARG A 90 45.54 45.84 21.25
CA ARG A 90 45.87 46.03 22.69
C ARG A 90 45.00 45.47 23.84
N ALA A 91 45.54 44.41 24.46
CA ALA A 91 46.05 44.25 25.84
C ALA A 91 45.38 44.93 27.05
N GLY A 92 45.08 44.09 28.06
CA GLY A 92 44.96 44.40 29.48
C GLY A 92 45.12 43.13 30.32
N SER A 93 46.08 43.13 31.25
CA SER A 93 46.50 42.06 32.18
C SER A 93 45.68 42.04 33.48
N ASP A 94 45.41 40.87 34.05
CA ASP A 94 45.91 40.43 35.39
C ASP A 94 45.22 39.13 35.87
N ASP A 95 46.08 38.20 36.31
CA ASP A 95 46.02 37.29 37.46
C ASP A 95 44.76 36.49 37.85
N GLY A 96 44.97 35.18 38.06
CA GLY A 96 44.36 34.48 39.20
C GLY A 96 43.84 33.05 38.95
N ASN A 97 44.74 32.07 39.11
CA ASN A 97 44.57 30.81 39.86
C ASN A 97 43.31 29.91 39.67
N GLY A 98 43.56 28.69 39.18
CA GLY A 98 43.07 27.41 39.70
C GLY A 98 41.56 27.18 39.85
N ASP A 99 41.00 26.32 38.99
CA ASP A 99 40.44 25.02 39.41
C ASP A 99 40.12 24.20 38.16
N GLY A 100 40.66 22.98 38.12
CA GLY A 100 40.30 21.98 37.13
C GLY A 100 39.00 21.30 37.52
N ASP A 101 38.18 20.99 36.53
CA ASP A 101 37.13 19.97 36.60
C ASP A 101 37.08 19.23 35.25
N PRO A 102 36.62 17.98 35.22
CA PRO A 102 37.34 16.90 34.56
C PRO A 102 36.62 16.43 33.30
N PHE A 103 37.42 15.97 32.35
CA PHE A 103 37.14 14.91 31.38
C PHE A 103 35.68 14.73 30.93
N ASP A 104 35.43 15.15 29.69
CA ASP A 104 34.50 14.48 28.78
C ASP A 104 34.80 12.97 28.78
N ILE A 105 34.07 12.22 29.60
CA ILE A 105 33.97 10.77 29.46
C ILE A 105 32.93 10.54 28.38
N ILE A 106 33.39 10.52 27.13
CA ILE A 106 32.67 9.84 26.06
C ILE A 106 32.76 8.36 26.43
N GLU A 107 31.69 7.79 26.99
CA GLU A 107 31.60 6.34 27.21
C GLU A 107 31.74 5.64 25.85
N GLU A 108 32.88 5.00 25.62
CA GLU A 108 33.06 4.04 24.54
C GLU A 108 32.06 2.90 24.75
N PHE A 109 31.07 2.80 23.85
CA PHE A 109 30.13 1.68 23.88
C PHE A 109 30.78 0.45 23.25
N GLU A 110 31.14 -0.53 24.08
CA GLU A 110 31.46 -1.88 23.60
C GLU A 110 30.20 -2.50 22.98
N THR A 111 30.20 -2.60 21.64
CA THR A 111 29.25 -3.47 20.93
C THR A 111 29.86 -4.86 20.78
N VAL A 112 29.04 -5.88 20.56
CA VAL A 112 29.47 -7.28 20.33
C VAL A 112 30.40 -7.41 19.10
N VAL A 113 30.59 -6.35 18.31
CA VAL A 113 31.43 -6.31 17.11
C VAL A 113 32.76 -5.56 17.29
N GLY A 114 33.13 -5.21 18.53
CA GLY A 114 34.36 -4.50 18.88
C GLY A 114 34.14 -3.03 19.25
N THR A 115 35.23 -2.35 19.60
CA THR A 115 35.26 -0.90 19.78
C THR A 115 34.90 -0.24 18.45
N VAL A 116 33.91 0.63 18.48
CA VAL A 116 33.52 1.44 17.32
C VAL A 116 34.04 2.84 17.59
N GLU A 117 34.93 3.33 16.73
CA GLU A 117 35.35 4.74 16.81
C GLU A 117 34.16 5.64 16.41
N PRO A 118 33.86 6.69 17.19
CA PRO A 118 32.89 7.69 16.77
C PRO A 118 33.41 8.37 15.51
N VAL A 119 32.58 8.42 14.47
CA VAL A 119 32.88 9.16 13.23
C VAL A 119 32.88 10.65 13.58
N ASP A 120 34.00 11.34 13.30
CA ASP A 120 34.08 12.79 13.46
C ASP A 120 33.07 13.46 12.51
N GLU A 121 32.29 14.44 13.00
CA GLU A 121 31.23 15.09 12.20
C GLU A 121 31.79 15.77 10.94
N GLU A 122 33.08 16.11 10.94
CA GLU A 122 33.80 16.70 9.81
C GLU A 122 34.18 15.69 8.72
N GLU A 123 34.25 14.38 9.02
CA GLU A 123 34.57 13.30 8.06
C GLU A 123 33.33 12.64 7.43
N ALA A 124 32.14 13.00 7.90
CA ALA A 124 30.88 12.48 7.38
C ALA A 124 30.57 13.04 5.98
N GLU A 125 31.12 12.44 4.92
CA GLU A 125 30.74 12.75 3.55
C GLU A 125 29.27 12.37 3.29
N ILE A 126 28.51 13.33 2.77
CA ILE A 126 27.21 13.07 2.14
C ILE A 126 27.53 12.71 0.69
N ASP A 127 27.25 11.47 0.30
CA ASP A 127 27.50 11.03 -1.07
C ASP A 127 26.55 11.71 -2.08
N LEU A 128 26.77 11.46 -3.38
CA LEU A 128 25.94 11.99 -4.48
C LEU A 128 24.45 11.59 -4.40
N PHE A 129 24.10 10.58 -3.61
CA PHE A 129 22.75 10.12 -3.35
C PHE A 129 22.17 10.67 -2.03
N GLY A 130 22.88 11.57 -1.35
CA GLY A 130 22.48 12.11 -0.05
C GLY A 130 22.76 11.16 1.12
N GLU A 131 23.62 10.15 0.94
CA GLU A 131 23.95 9.15 1.94
C GLU A 131 24.99 9.72 2.90
N SER A 132 24.63 9.93 4.16
CA SER A 132 25.62 10.21 5.20
C SER A 132 26.37 8.92 5.55
N THR A 133 27.69 8.98 5.66
CA THR A 133 28.52 7.90 6.19
C THR A 133 28.40 7.74 7.71
N LEU A 134 27.74 8.67 8.43
CA LEU A 134 27.52 8.60 9.88
C LEU A 134 26.89 7.26 10.29
N GLY A 135 27.64 6.43 10.99
CA GLY A 135 27.20 5.13 11.46
C GLY A 135 28.29 4.07 11.32
N ASN A 136 29.04 3.84 12.38
CA ASN A 136 29.81 2.64 12.70
C ASN A 136 30.36 1.84 11.49
N LEU A 137 31.04 2.50 10.55
CA LEU A 137 31.75 1.84 9.45
C LEU A 137 33.22 1.57 9.79
N HIS A 138 33.71 2.10 10.91
CA HIS A 138 35.01 1.75 11.48
C HIS A 138 34.81 0.67 12.54
N PHE A 139 34.90 -0.59 12.13
CA PHE A 139 35.27 -1.64 13.08
C PHE A 139 36.69 -1.32 13.53
N ALA A 140 36.93 -1.12 14.83
CA ALA A 140 38.29 -0.86 15.32
C ALA A 140 39.24 -1.88 14.70
N SER A 141 40.31 -1.37 14.07
CA SER A 141 41.50 -2.18 13.90
C SER A 141 41.87 -2.61 15.31
N SER A 142 41.78 -3.90 15.60
CA SER A 142 42.62 -4.46 16.64
C SER A 142 44.07 -4.29 16.15
N ASP A 143 44.62 -3.09 16.33
CA ASP A 143 46.06 -2.89 16.31
C ASP A 143 46.55 -3.58 17.57
N GLY A 144 46.70 -4.89 17.43
CA GLY A 144 47.43 -5.71 18.36
C GLY A 144 48.81 -5.10 18.44
N SER A 145 49.12 -4.57 19.62
CA SER A 145 50.46 -4.50 20.17
C SER A 145 51.40 -5.52 19.53
N ASP A 146 52.52 -5.02 19.02
CA ASP A 146 53.67 -5.79 18.54
C ASP A 146 54.24 -6.69 19.66
N ASP A 147 53.55 -7.77 20.00
CA ASP A 147 54.05 -8.84 20.86
C ASP A 147 54.28 -10.08 19.99
N GLU A 148 55.53 -10.24 19.53
CA GLU A 148 56.02 -11.35 18.70
C GLU A 148 55.91 -12.75 19.37
N SER A 149 55.26 -12.87 20.54
CA SER A 149 55.23 -14.10 21.33
C SER A 149 53.89 -14.82 21.43
N ALA A 150 52.81 -14.31 20.83
CA ALA A 150 51.49 -14.96 20.84
C ALA A 150 51.22 -15.81 19.58
N LEU A 151 50.78 -17.05 19.79
CA LEU A 151 50.36 -18.00 18.74
C LEU A 151 49.41 -17.36 17.70
N PRO A 152 49.50 -17.74 16.42
CA PRO A 152 48.69 -17.11 15.37
C PRO A 152 47.20 -17.35 15.60
N SER A 153 46.45 -16.25 15.75
CA SER A 153 45.00 -16.23 15.69
C SER A 153 44.51 -16.82 14.35
N PRO A 154 43.59 -17.81 14.33
CA PRO A 154 43.20 -18.49 13.11
C PRO A 154 42.04 -17.74 12.43
N ARG A 155 42.37 -16.67 11.69
CA ARG A 155 41.70 -16.21 10.46
C ARG A 155 42.40 -14.95 9.99
N ALA A 156 43.31 -15.10 9.02
CA ALA A 156 43.83 -13.96 8.27
C ALA A 156 42.64 -13.11 7.77
N ARG A 157 42.74 -11.78 7.92
CA ARG A 157 41.74 -10.84 7.39
C ARG A 157 41.59 -11.11 5.89
N ARG A 158 40.39 -11.53 5.46
CA ARG A 158 40.08 -11.69 4.03
C ARG A 158 40.04 -10.30 3.42
N THR A 159 40.83 -10.04 2.39
CA THR A 159 40.67 -8.81 1.59
C THR A 159 39.35 -8.86 0.82
N ILE A 160 38.86 -7.72 0.32
CA ILE A 160 37.65 -7.71 -0.52
C ILE A 160 37.80 -8.61 -1.75
N ASP A 161 39.04 -8.73 -2.23
CA ASP A 161 39.47 -9.61 -3.31
C ASP A 161 39.25 -11.08 -2.94
N ASP A 162 39.56 -11.47 -1.70
CA ASP A 162 39.33 -12.83 -1.19
C ASP A 162 37.84 -13.14 -0.93
N VAL A 163 37.05 -12.13 -0.56
CA VAL A 163 35.63 -12.31 -0.20
C VAL A 163 34.76 -12.61 -1.42
N LEU A 164 34.97 -11.91 -2.54
CA LEU A 164 34.20 -12.11 -3.78
C LEU A 164 35.00 -12.82 -4.90
N GLY A 165 36.24 -13.25 -4.59
CA GLY A 165 37.15 -13.87 -5.55
C GLY A 165 37.55 -12.91 -6.68
N LEU A 166 37.65 -11.62 -6.40
CA LEU A 166 38.07 -10.59 -7.35
C LEU A 166 39.60 -10.59 -7.48
N ARG A 167 40.15 -10.11 -8.60
CA ARG A 167 41.61 -9.91 -8.71
C ARG A 167 42.01 -8.57 -8.10
N ASN A 168 41.10 -7.59 -8.16
CA ASN A 168 41.14 -6.32 -7.46
C ASN A 168 39.70 -5.83 -7.24
N ALA A 169 39.50 -4.86 -6.34
CA ALA A 169 38.16 -4.31 -6.06
C ALA A 169 37.46 -3.72 -7.29
N GLU A 170 38.21 -3.17 -8.25
CA GLU A 170 37.67 -2.53 -9.47
C GLU A 170 37.00 -3.53 -10.44
N ASP A 171 37.39 -4.81 -10.40
CA ASP A 171 36.79 -5.87 -11.22
C ASP A 171 35.26 -5.94 -11.01
N ILE A 172 34.73 -5.51 -9.86
CA ILE A 172 33.29 -5.49 -9.59
C ILE A 172 32.50 -4.61 -10.58
N ILE A 173 33.11 -3.54 -11.09
CA ILE A 173 32.45 -2.57 -11.97
C ILE A 173 32.14 -3.19 -13.33
N THR A 174 33.03 -4.05 -13.81
CA THR A 174 32.93 -4.68 -15.14
C THR A 174 32.33 -6.08 -15.09
N MET A 175 32.19 -6.66 -13.89
CA MET A 175 31.65 -8.00 -13.71
C MET A 175 30.17 -8.09 -14.15
N PRO A 176 29.81 -9.08 -14.99
CA PRO A 176 28.41 -9.31 -15.33
C PRO A 176 27.56 -9.58 -14.10
N TRP A 177 26.37 -8.96 -14.03
CA TRP A 177 25.44 -9.11 -12.91
C TRP A 177 25.13 -10.57 -12.52
N GLY A 178 24.98 -11.45 -13.52
CA GLY A 178 24.71 -12.87 -13.29
C GLY A 178 25.86 -13.59 -12.58
N GLU A 179 27.11 -13.19 -12.87
CA GLU A 179 28.30 -13.74 -12.24
C GLU A 179 28.45 -13.25 -10.79
N LEU A 180 28.30 -11.93 -10.57
CA LEU A 180 28.33 -11.35 -9.23
C LEU A 180 27.29 -11.99 -8.30
N ARG A 181 26.09 -12.21 -8.81
CA ARG A 181 25.01 -12.90 -8.09
C ARG A 181 25.43 -14.31 -7.68
N ALA A 182 26.02 -15.09 -8.60
CA ALA A 182 26.44 -16.45 -8.31
C ALA A 182 27.55 -16.50 -7.26
N ARG A 183 28.55 -15.60 -7.36
CA ARG A 183 29.65 -15.49 -6.39
C ARG A 183 29.17 -15.08 -5.01
N THR A 184 28.27 -14.10 -4.92
CA THR A 184 27.67 -13.67 -3.65
C THR A 184 26.89 -14.81 -2.99
N GLN A 185 26.14 -15.59 -3.78
CA GLN A 185 25.42 -16.76 -3.27
C GLN A 185 26.37 -17.85 -2.76
N ALA A 186 27.49 -18.09 -3.45
CA ALA A 186 28.52 -19.03 -3.01
C ALA A 186 29.15 -18.57 -1.69
N LEU A 187 29.52 -17.28 -1.57
CA LEU A 187 30.06 -16.71 -0.35
C LEU A 187 29.09 -16.87 0.84
N LEU A 188 27.81 -16.56 0.67
CA LEU A 188 26.81 -16.74 1.74
C LEU A 188 26.72 -18.21 2.17
N THR A 189 26.82 -19.14 1.21
CA THR A 189 26.81 -20.58 1.48
C THR A 189 28.06 -20.99 2.26
N ASP A 190 29.24 -20.51 1.88
CA ASP A 190 30.52 -20.78 2.55
C ASP A 190 30.58 -20.19 3.96
N LEU A 191 29.92 -19.05 4.19
CA LEU A 191 29.76 -18.44 5.51
C LEU A 191 28.69 -19.13 6.36
N GLY A 192 27.98 -20.14 5.81
CA GLY A 192 26.92 -20.85 6.51
C GLY A 192 25.65 -20.01 6.73
N VAL A 193 25.47 -18.93 5.96
CA VAL A 193 24.28 -18.08 6.05
C VAL A 193 23.13 -18.80 5.34
N PRO A 194 22.08 -19.24 6.06
CA PRO A 194 21.02 -20.03 5.47
C PRO A 194 20.22 -19.16 4.48
N PRO A 195 19.69 -19.73 3.38
CA PRO A 195 18.84 -18.98 2.45
C PRO A 195 17.74 -18.20 3.15
N SER A 196 17.15 -18.77 4.19
CA SER A 196 16.07 -18.19 4.97
C SER A 196 16.40 -16.90 5.70
N THR A 197 17.65 -16.43 5.80
CA THR A 197 18.00 -15.18 6.49
C THR A 197 18.11 -13.97 5.58
N TYR A 198 18.16 -14.14 4.26
CA TYR A 198 18.23 -12.99 3.34
C TYR A 198 16.97 -12.87 2.45
N PRO A 199 16.63 -11.66 1.97
CA PRO A 199 15.31 -11.38 1.40
C PRO A 199 14.99 -12.10 0.09
N ALA A 200 16.01 -12.38 -0.72
CA ALA A 200 15.82 -12.91 -2.07
C ALA A 200 15.22 -14.33 -2.12
N SER A 201 15.36 -15.11 -1.05
CA SER A 201 14.88 -16.49 -0.97
C SER A 201 13.42 -16.60 -0.49
N GLN A 202 12.93 -15.61 0.26
CA GLN A 202 11.60 -15.60 0.88
C GLN A 202 10.92 -14.25 0.61
N PRO A 203 10.39 -14.04 -0.61
CA PRO A 203 9.78 -12.76 -0.99
C PRO A 203 8.62 -12.36 -0.09
N GLN A 204 7.89 -13.33 0.47
CA GLN A 204 6.80 -13.09 1.42
C GLN A 204 7.26 -12.46 2.74
N ARG A 205 8.57 -12.53 3.04
CA ARG A 205 9.20 -11.99 4.25
C ARG A 205 10.14 -10.81 3.95
N ALA A 206 10.00 -10.21 2.77
CA ALA A 206 10.81 -9.05 2.37
C ALA A 206 10.22 -7.72 2.86
N LEU A 207 11.06 -6.69 2.90
CA LEU A 207 10.62 -5.29 3.00
C LEU A 207 10.41 -4.72 1.60
N PHE A 208 9.28 -4.03 1.40
CA PHE A 208 8.91 -3.42 0.13
C PHE A 208 8.98 -1.90 0.24
N THR A 209 9.65 -1.28 -0.73
CA THR A 209 10.01 0.14 -0.66
C THR A 209 9.19 0.97 -1.63
N ASN A 210 8.50 2.00 -1.12
CA ASN A 210 7.84 3.02 -1.93
C ASN A 210 8.74 4.26 -2.11
N ARG A 211 9.50 4.61 -1.06
CA ARG A 211 10.42 5.75 -1.05
C ARG A 211 11.74 5.33 -0.43
N THR A 212 12.81 5.93 -0.91
CA THR A 212 14.15 5.68 -0.38
C THR A 212 14.18 5.91 1.13
N LEU A 213 14.68 4.94 1.89
CA LEU A 213 14.78 4.97 3.35
C LEU A 213 16.17 4.47 3.74
N ASN A 214 16.96 5.36 4.34
CA ASN A 214 18.24 5.00 4.91
C ASN A 214 18.05 4.67 6.39
N LEU A 215 18.18 3.41 6.80
CA LEU A 215 18.05 3.06 8.22
C LEU A 215 19.22 3.59 9.06
N ARG A 216 20.36 3.91 8.44
CA ARG A 216 21.51 4.53 9.11
C ARG A 216 21.16 5.89 9.72
N SER A 217 20.37 6.70 9.04
CA SER A 217 19.93 8.01 9.55
C SER A 217 18.80 7.90 10.60
N ILE A 218 18.26 6.71 10.84
CA ILE A 218 17.20 6.48 11.81
C ILE A 218 17.82 6.23 13.18
N GLN A 219 17.59 7.18 14.10
CA GLN A 219 18.06 7.15 15.47
C GLN A 219 17.03 6.51 16.42
N ALA A 220 15.74 6.68 16.13
CA ALA A 220 14.66 6.12 16.94
C ALA A 220 13.60 5.39 16.09
N ILE A 221 13.10 4.27 16.59
CA ILE A 221 12.01 3.51 15.99
C ILE A 221 10.85 3.42 16.98
N GLY A 222 9.71 3.98 16.60
CA GLY A 222 8.47 3.83 17.34
C GLY A 222 7.61 2.72 16.76
N TYR A 223 7.06 1.88 17.61
CA TYR A 223 6.20 0.77 17.23
C TYR A 223 4.79 0.95 17.80
N ASP A 224 3.77 0.64 17.00
CA ASP A 224 2.47 0.25 17.55
C ASP A 224 2.55 -1.16 18.18
N MET A 225 1.62 -1.46 19.07
CA MET A 225 1.52 -2.77 19.70
C MET A 225 0.59 -3.69 18.91
N ASP A 226 -0.70 -3.36 18.89
CA ASP A 226 -1.74 -4.27 18.41
C ASP A 226 -1.65 -4.45 16.89
N TYR A 227 -1.64 -5.70 16.39
CA TYR A 227 -1.42 -6.05 14.98
C TYR A 227 -0.08 -5.62 14.35
N THR A 228 0.83 -5.02 15.14
CA THR A 228 2.18 -4.63 14.70
C THR A 228 3.26 -5.47 15.36
N LEU A 229 3.40 -5.32 16.68
CA LEU A 229 4.30 -6.13 17.51
C LEU A 229 3.60 -7.40 18.01
N VAL A 230 2.33 -7.28 18.38
CA VAL A 230 1.52 -8.41 18.82
C VAL A 230 0.59 -8.82 17.68
N GLY A 231 0.90 -9.95 17.05
CA GLY A 231 0.04 -10.54 16.02
C GLY A 231 -1.13 -11.30 16.65
N TYR A 232 -2.36 -10.97 16.28
CA TYR A 232 -3.55 -11.68 16.74
C TYR A 232 -4.10 -12.65 15.69
N ASP A 233 -4.63 -13.78 16.14
CA ASP A 233 -5.51 -14.62 15.34
C ASP A 233 -6.82 -13.84 15.09
N VAL A 234 -6.94 -13.31 13.87
CA VAL A 234 -8.08 -12.50 13.46
C VAL A 234 -9.39 -13.29 13.53
N GLU A 235 -9.39 -14.60 13.28
CA GLU A 235 -10.62 -15.39 13.33
C GLU A 235 -11.11 -15.57 14.77
N ALA A 236 -10.20 -15.89 15.70
CA ALA A 236 -10.51 -15.95 17.12
C ALA A 236 -10.92 -14.58 17.67
N TRP A 237 -10.19 -13.52 17.32
CA TRP A 237 -10.40 -12.17 17.81
C TRP A 237 -11.68 -11.52 17.24
N GLU A 238 -11.77 -11.40 15.93
CA GLU A 238 -12.91 -10.76 15.26
C GLU A 238 -14.17 -11.61 15.37
N GLY A 239 -14.05 -12.94 15.43
CA GLY A 239 -15.18 -13.82 15.69
C GLY A 239 -15.83 -13.57 17.05
N LYS A 240 -15.02 -13.27 18.07
CA LYS A 240 -15.51 -12.87 19.40
C LYS A 240 -16.12 -11.47 19.40
N ALA A 241 -15.46 -10.49 18.78
CA ALA A 241 -16.01 -9.14 18.62
C ALA A 241 -17.37 -9.17 17.91
N TYR A 242 -17.47 -9.96 16.83
CA TYR A 242 -18.70 -10.23 16.10
C TYR A 242 -19.79 -10.84 16.99
N ALA A 243 -19.47 -11.86 17.80
CA ALA A 243 -20.43 -12.49 18.70
C ALA A 243 -21.01 -11.51 19.73
N TYR A 244 -20.17 -10.62 20.26
CA TYR A 244 -20.64 -9.55 21.15
C TYR A 244 -21.51 -8.52 20.44
N GLY A 245 -21.13 -8.11 19.22
CA GLY A 245 -21.94 -7.26 18.37
C GLY A 245 -23.33 -7.88 18.11
N LEU A 246 -23.36 -9.19 17.84
CA LEU A 246 -24.59 -9.94 17.62
C LEU A 246 -25.50 -9.96 18.85
N GLN A 247 -24.91 -10.17 20.04
CA GLN A 247 -25.65 -10.12 21.30
C GLN A 247 -26.24 -8.72 21.54
N SER A 248 -25.43 -7.67 21.35
CA SER A 248 -25.84 -6.27 21.50
C SER A 248 -27.00 -5.91 20.55
N LEU A 249 -26.94 -6.36 19.30
CA LEU A 249 -28.03 -6.21 18.33
C LEU A 249 -29.28 -6.97 18.73
N ARG A 250 -29.15 -8.18 19.29
CA ARG A 250 -30.29 -8.95 19.83
C ARG A 250 -30.99 -8.19 20.96
N GLU A 251 -30.22 -7.61 21.87
CA GLU A 251 -30.73 -6.80 22.98
C GLU A 251 -31.43 -5.51 22.49
N MET A 252 -31.03 -5.00 21.32
CA MET A 252 -31.70 -3.89 20.63
C MET A 252 -32.96 -4.31 19.85
N GLY A 253 -33.29 -5.60 19.79
CA GLY A 253 -34.46 -6.13 19.10
C GLY A 253 -34.26 -6.44 17.60
N CYS A 254 -33.01 -6.55 17.15
CA CYS A 254 -32.70 -6.93 15.77
C CYS A 254 -32.76 -8.46 15.58
N PRO A 255 -33.25 -8.95 14.43
CA PRO A 255 -33.28 -10.38 14.09
C PRO A 255 -31.88 -10.86 13.67
N VAL A 256 -31.19 -11.56 14.56
CA VAL A 256 -29.79 -11.98 14.39
C VAL A 256 -29.61 -13.50 14.29
N GLU A 257 -30.70 -14.25 14.34
CA GLU A 257 -30.70 -15.71 14.37
C GLU A 257 -30.14 -16.28 13.05
N GLY A 258 -29.23 -17.25 13.15
CA GLY A 258 -28.59 -17.90 12.00
C GLY A 258 -27.42 -17.13 11.37
N LEU A 259 -27.10 -15.93 11.87
CA LEU A 259 -25.91 -15.20 11.42
C LEU A 259 -24.65 -15.78 12.08
N HIS A 260 -23.59 -15.90 11.30
CA HIS A 260 -22.28 -16.41 11.73
C HIS A 260 -21.17 -15.54 11.14
N PHE A 261 -20.05 -15.46 11.84
CA PHE A 261 -18.87 -14.77 11.34
C PHE A 261 -18.26 -15.56 10.17
N ASP A 262 -18.12 -14.93 9.01
CA ASP A 262 -17.40 -15.47 7.85
C ASP A 262 -16.35 -14.44 7.41
N ARG A 263 -15.09 -14.71 7.77
CA ARG A 263 -13.95 -13.86 7.41
C ARG A 263 -13.79 -13.70 5.90
N THR A 264 -14.23 -14.66 5.09
CA THR A 264 -14.02 -14.64 3.63
C THR A 264 -14.90 -13.61 2.91
N LEU A 265 -15.94 -13.10 3.58
CA LEU A 265 -16.83 -12.05 3.04
C LEU A 265 -16.12 -10.72 2.83
N VAL A 266 -15.07 -10.43 3.61
CA VAL A 266 -14.43 -9.12 3.67
C VAL A 266 -12.92 -9.29 3.54
N ILE A 267 -12.28 -8.38 2.80
CA ILE A 267 -10.84 -8.19 2.86
C ILE A 267 -10.56 -6.75 3.31
N ARG A 268 -9.37 -6.51 3.84
CA ARG A 268 -8.91 -5.16 4.18
C ARG A 268 -8.88 -4.25 2.95
N GLY A 269 -9.14 -2.96 3.14
CA GLY A 269 -9.11 -1.98 2.05
C GLY A 269 -10.35 -1.92 1.17
N LEU A 270 -11.42 -2.62 1.53
CA LEU A 270 -12.75 -2.40 0.96
C LEU A 270 -13.38 -1.12 1.54
N ILE A 271 -14.48 -0.68 0.93
CA ILE A 271 -15.17 0.55 1.28
C ILE A 271 -16.65 0.23 1.49
N MET A 272 -17.20 0.53 2.67
CA MET A 272 -18.64 0.48 2.90
C MET A 272 -19.27 1.75 2.33
N ASP A 273 -20.21 1.58 1.40
CA ASP A 273 -21.13 2.61 0.95
C ASP A 273 -22.38 2.55 1.82
N THR A 274 -22.46 3.50 2.75
CA THR A 274 -23.58 3.59 3.71
C THR A 274 -24.84 4.23 3.11
N GLU A 275 -24.78 4.74 1.88
CA GLU A 275 -25.95 5.24 1.17
C GLU A 275 -26.66 4.12 0.41
N LEU A 276 -25.90 3.20 -0.20
CA LEU A 276 -26.42 2.11 -1.03
C LEU A 276 -26.42 0.72 -0.36
N GLY A 277 -25.89 0.59 0.87
CA GLY A 277 -25.84 -0.71 1.55
C GLY A 277 -24.83 -1.67 0.92
N ASN A 278 -23.79 -1.14 0.27
CA ASN A 278 -22.83 -1.92 -0.49
C ASN A 278 -21.46 -1.97 0.18
N LEU A 279 -20.73 -3.05 -0.05
CA LEU A 279 -19.30 -3.12 0.13
C LEU A 279 -18.64 -3.06 -1.26
N VAL A 280 -17.69 -2.15 -1.47
CA VAL A 280 -17.11 -1.89 -2.78
C VAL A 280 -15.60 -2.01 -2.79
N LYS A 281 -15.08 -2.50 -3.92
CA LYS A 281 -13.66 -2.53 -4.24
C LYS A 281 -13.37 -1.61 -5.41
N ALA A 282 -12.70 -0.50 -5.11
CA ALA A 282 -12.34 0.51 -6.11
C ALA A 282 -10.85 0.48 -6.46
N ASP A 283 -10.53 0.88 -7.69
CA ASP A 283 -9.16 1.16 -8.12
C ASP A 283 -8.64 2.48 -7.55
N ARG A 284 -7.35 2.77 -7.74
CA ARG A 284 -6.70 4.00 -7.28
C ARG A 284 -7.40 5.30 -7.69
N PHE A 285 -8.18 5.31 -8.77
CA PHE A 285 -8.91 6.49 -9.25
C PHE A 285 -10.32 6.61 -8.66
N GLY A 286 -10.78 5.59 -7.93
CA GLY A 286 -12.09 5.55 -7.29
C GLY A 286 -13.15 4.85 -8.14
N ILE A 287 -12.76 4.21 -9.25
CA ILE A 287 -13.69 3.46 -10.08
C ILE A 287 -13.94 2.11 -9.44
N VAL A 288 -15.21 1.81 -9.15
CA VAL A 288 -15.62 0.53 -8.58
C VAL A 288 -15.44 -0.59 -9.60
N LYS A 289 -14.68 -1.62 -9.23
CA LYS A 289 -14.44 -2.82 -10.06
C LYS A 289 -15.28 -4.01 -9.64
N ARG A 290 -15.55 -4.15 -8.34
CA ARG A 290 -16.42 -5.17 -7.75
C ARG A 290 -17.24 -4.56 -6.63
N ALA A 291 -18.47 -5.01 -6.45
CA ALA A 291 -19.31 -4.60 -5.35
C ALA A 291 -20.17 -5.78 -4.86
N MET A 292 -20.59 -5.70 -3.61
CA MET A 292 -21.45 -6.65 -2.93
C MET A 292 -22.55 -5.86 -2.23
N HIS A 293 -23.81 -6.22 -2.45
CA HIS A 293 -24.96 -5.67 -1.73
C HIS A 293 -25.42 -6.70 -0.71
N GLY A 294 -25.42 -6.32 0.57
CA GLY A 294 -25.50 -7.29 1.66
C GLY A 294 -24.46 -8.39 1.49
N THR A 295 -24.86 -9.67 1.38
CA THR A 295 -23.92 -10.79 1.11
C THR A 295 -23.87 -11.26 -0.35
N ARG A 296 -24.60 -10.59 -1.26
CA ARG A 296 -24.70 -10.93 -2.68
C ARG A 296 -23.76 -10.09 -3.54
N MET A 297 -22.91 -10.74 -4.33
CA MET A 297 -22.08 -10.04 -5.31
C MET A 297 -22.94 -9.41 -6.41
N LEU A 298 -22.67 -8.15 -6.75
CA LEU A 298 -23.31 -7.45 -7.87
C LEU A 298 -22.65 -7.85 -9.19
N SER A 299 -23.46 -8.01 -10.23
CA SER A 299 -23.01 -8.21 -11.61
C SER A 299 -22.33 -6.96 -12.17
N PRO A 300 -21.49 -7.08 -13.21
CA PRO A 300 -20.89 -5.92 -13.86
C PRO A 300 -21.91 -4.90 -14.38
N ALA A 301 -23.13 -5.34 -14.73
CA ALA A 301 -24.21 -4.44 -15.14
C ALA A 301 -24.74 -3.63 -13.95
N GLU A 302 -25.06 -4.27 -12.83
CA GLU A 302 -25.50 -3.62 -11.59
C GLU A 302 -24.43 -2.66 -11.05
N VAL A 303 -23.14 -3.03 -11.11
CA VAL A 303 -22.04 -2.13 -10.71
C VAL A 303 -21.99 -0.89 -11.58
N ARG A 304 -22.14 -1.03 -12.91
CA ARG A 304 -22.17 0.12 -13.83
C ARG A 304 -23.39 1.01 -13.62
N GLU A 305 -24.53 0.43 -13.28
CA GLU A 305 -25.75 1.18 -12.96
C GLU A 305 -25.57 2.00 -11.68
N ALA A 306 -25.06 1.37 -10.62
CA ALA A 306 -24.88 2.03 -9.32
C ALA A 306 -23.72 3.04 -9.30
N TYR A 307 -22.59 2.72 -9.94
CA TYR A 307 -21.32 3.47 -9.79
C TYR A 307 -20.74 4.00 -11.10
N GLY A 308 -21.39 3.81 -12.26
CA GLY A 308 -20.82 4.19 -13.55
C GLY A 308 -20.57 5.69 -13.75
N ARG A 309 -21.23 6.54 -12.95
CA ARG A 309 -21.06 8.01 -12.96
C ARG A 309 -20.52 8.56 -11.65
N GLU A 310 -20.31 7.70 -10.65
CA GLU A 310 -19.93 8.10 -9.31
C GLU A 310 -18.62 7.43 -8.92
N LEU A 311 -17.61 8.26 -8.65
CA LEU A 311 -16.33 7.80 -8.17
C LEU A 311 -16.34 7.76 -6.65
N VAL A 312 -15.74 6.72 -6.08
CA VAL A 312 -15.49 6.67 -4.64
C VAL A 312 -14.54 7.79 -4.27
N ASN A 313 -15.01 8.67 -3.39
CA ASN A 313 -14.22 9.75 -2.81
C ASN A 313 -14.17 9.59 -1.29
N LEU A 314 -13.03 9.11 -0.79
CA LEU A 314 -12.81 8.87 0.64
C LEU A 314 -12.82 10.14 1.50
N ARG A 315 -12.87 11.34 0.90
CA ARG A 315 -13.10 12.58 1.63
C ARG A 315 -14.56 12.74 2.10
N VAL A 316 -15.48 11.98 1.51
CA VAL A 316 -16.91 11.98 1.86
C VAL A 316 -17.16 10.88 2.89
N GLU A 317 -16.63 11.07 4.09
CA GLU A 317 -16.69 10.09 5.20
C GLU A 317 -18.13 9.81 5.67
N SER A 318 -19.07 10.72 5.38
CA SER A 318 -20.49 10.52 5.68
C SER A 318 -21.14 9.40 4.89
N ARG A 319 -20.54 8.99 3.77
CA ARG A 319 -21.02 7.92 2.89
C ARG A 319 -20.05 6.76 2.82
N PHE A 320 -18.80 7.05 2.44
CA PHE A 320 -17.79 6.04 2.17
C PHE A 320 -16.92 5.81 3.40
N VAL A 321 -17.09 4.65 4.04
CA VAL A 321 -16.30 4.25 5.20
C VAL A 321 -15.25 3.26 4.74
N PHE A 322 -13.97 3.64 4.86
CA PHE A 322 -12.84 2.84 4.39
C PHE A 322 -12.37 1.86 5.47
N LEU A 323 -12.26 0.57 5.12
CA LEU A 323 -11.80 -0.47 6.03
C LEU A 323 -10.27 -0.42 6.14
N ASN A 324 -9.79 0.39 7.08
CA ASN A 324 -8.37 0.61 7.30
C ASN A 324 -7.67 -0.52 8.06
N THR A 325 -8.36 -1.21 8.98
CA THR A 325 -7.74 -2.15 9.93
C THR A 325 -8.44 -3.50 9.94
N LEU A 326 -7.79 -4.48 10.56
CA LEU A 326 -8.37 -5.78 10.83
C LEU A 326 -9.50 -5.71 11.86
N PHE A 327 -9.49 -4.71 12.76
CA PHE A 327 -10.57 -4.45 13.73
C PHE A 327 -11.93 -4.13 13.10
N SER A 328 -11.95 -3.66 11.85
CA SER A 328 -13.20 -3.33 11.13
C SER A 328 -13.79 -4.52 10.36
N VAL A 329 -13.15 -5.70 10.41
CA VAL A 329 -13.62 -6.88 9.66
C VAL A 329 -14.94 -7.38 10.24
N SER A 330 -15.04 -7.54 11.57
CA SER A 330 -16.29 -7.94 12.24
C SER A 330 -17.42 -6.95 11.98
N GLU A 331 -17.14 -5.65 12.01
CA GLU A 331 -18.10 -4.58 11.70
C GLU A 331 -18.65 -4.71 10.28
N ALA A 332 -17.77 -4.84 9.29
CA ALA A 332 -18.18 -4.95 7.89
C ALA A 332 -18.95 -6.24 7.60
N VAL A 333 -18.54 -7.38 8.16
CA VAL A 333 -19.27 -8.65 8.05
C VAL A 333 -20.66 -8.52 8.63
N LEU A 334 -20.77 -7.99 9.86
CA LEU A 334 -22.05 -7.82 10.54
C LEU A 334 -22.95 -6.82 9.81
N TYR A 335 -22.41 -5.70 9.35
CA TYR A 335 -23.15 -4.71 8.58
C TYR A 335 -23.71 -5.30 7.28
N MET A 336 -22.91 -6.03 6.50
CA MET A 336 -23.38 -6.67 5.26
C MET A 336 -24.48 -7.71 5.49
N GLN A 337 -24.37 -8.52 6.55
CA GLN A 337 -25.43 -9.47 6.89
C GLN A 337 -26.70 -8.78 7.38
N MET A 338 -26.56 -7.66 8.09
CA MET A 338 -27.69 -6.87 8.55
C MET A 338 -28.37 -6.09 7.40
N VAL A 339 -27.66 -5.76 6.32
CA VAL A 339 -28.26 -5.23 5.09
C VAL A 339 -29.23 -6.26 4.51
N ASP A 340 -28.84 -7.53 4.41
CA ASP A 340 -29.76 -8.59 3.95
C ASP A 340 -31.03 -8.69 4.82
N ARG A 341 -30.91 -8.44 6.14
CA ARG A 341 -32.06 -8.42 7.06
C ARG A 341 -32.94 -7.18 6.88
N LEU A 342 -32.33 -6.05 6.54
CA LEU A 342 -33.07 -4.83 6.27
C LEU A 342 -33.89 -4.96 4.98
N ASP A 343 -33.28 -5.53 3.93
CA ASP A 343 -33.93 -5.76 2.63
C ASP A 343 -35.06 -6.78 2.70
N ALA A 344 -34.98 -7.72 3.65
CA ALA A 344 -36.03 -8.69 3.94
C ALA A 344 -37.17 -8.11 4.81
N ASP A 345 -37.17 -6.81 5.09
CA ASP A 345 -38.10 -6.12 6.02
C ASP A 345 -38.16 -6.79 7.40
N ALA A 346 -37.08 -7.47 7.82
CA ALA A 346 -37.03 -8.23 9.07
C ALA A 346 -36.74 -7.32 10.27
N ILE A 347 -36.10 -6.17 10.05
CA ILE A 347 -35.75 -5.21 11.10
C ILE A 347 -36.95 -4.30 11.38
N PRO A 348 -37.49 -4.26 12.60
CA PRO A 348 -38.62 -3.39 12.92
C PRO A 348 -38.26 -1.91 12.73
N GLN A 349 -39.15 -1.13 12.11
CA GLN A 349 -38.92 0.30 11.84
C GLN A 349 -38.71 1.15 13.12
N GLN A 350 -39.19 0.66 14.27
CA GLN A 350 -38.96 1.28 15.57
C GLN A 350 -37.52 1.12 16.07
N VAL A 351 -36.81 0.10 15.57
CA VAL A 351 -35.44 -0.23 15.95
C VAL A 351 -34.45 0.50 15.03
N CYS A 352 -34.61 0.35 13.72
CA CYS A 352 -33.80 1.03 12.71
C CYS A 352 -34.71 1.75 11.72
N SER A 353 -34.37 2.96 11.31
CA SER A 353 -34.97 3.52 10.10
C SER A 353 -34.54 2.67 8.88
N ASN A 354 -35.37 2.64 7.83
CA ASN A 354 -35.10 1.91 6.59
C ASN A 354 -33.99 2.59 5.75
N SER A 355 -32.84 2.87 6.37
CA SER A 355 -31.68 3.53 5.79
C SER A 355 -30.43 2.76 6.19
N TYR A 356 -29.61 2.42 5.20
CA TYR A 356 -28.34 1.73 5.42
C TYR A 356 -27.36 2.55 6.28
N SER A 357 -27.40 3.88 6.20
CA SER A 357 -26.58 4.76 7.05
C SER A 357 -26.97 4.67 8.52
N ALA A 358 -28.26 4.57 8.81
CA ALA A 358 -28.74 4.35 10.17
C ALA A 358 -28.37 2.95 10.67
N LEU A 359 -28.45 1.95 9.79
CA LEU A 359 -28.06 0.58 10.09
C LEU A 359 -26.56 0.48 10.41
N HIS A 360 -25.70 1.10 9.60
CA HIS A 360 -24.26 1.17 9.84
C HIS A 360 -23.95 1.79 11.21
N LYS A 361 -24.56 2.94 11.53
CA LYS A 361 -24.41 3.59 12.84
C LYS A 361 -24.87 2.70 14.00
N MET A 362 -25.92 1.91 13.79
CA MET A 362 -26.39 0.96 14.78
C MET A 362 -25.40 -0.17 15.00
N VAL A 363 -24.85 -0.76 13.92
CA VAL A 363 -23.84 -1.83 14.00
C VAL A 363 -22.55 -1.32 14.66
N ALA A 364 -22.04 -0.18 14.22
CA ALA A 364 -20.88 0.49 14.85
C ALA A 364 -21.10 0.70 16.35
N LYS A 365 -22.29 1.19 16.70
CA LYS A 365 -22.69 1.40 18.09
C LYS A 365 -22.89 0.10 18.86
N ALA A 366 -23.31 -0.99 18.23
CA ALA A 366 -23.47 -2.30 18.87
C ALA A 366 -22.11 -2.84 19.32
N LEU A 367 -21.11 -2.74 18.44
CA LEU A 367 -19.72 -3.11 18.70
C LEU A 367 -19.05 -2.20 19.73
N PHE A 368 -19.40 -0.91 19.76
CA PHE A 368 -18.88 0.04 20.75
C PHE A 368 -19.57 -0.04 22.13
N ARG A 369 -20.90 -0.29 22.17
CA ARG A 369 -21.72 -0.28 23.41
C ARG A 369 -21.60 -1.52 24.24
N ALA A 370 -21.50 -2.67 23.60
CA ALA A 370 -20.98 -3.81 24.33
C ALA A 370 -19.62 -3.32 24.85
N HIS A 371 -19.32 -3.51 26.13
CA HIS A 371 -17.98 -3.26 26.67
C HIS A 371 -17.01 -4.28 26.04
N VAL A 372 -17.06 -4.47 24.72
CA VAL A 372 -16.40 -5.48 23.92
C VAL A 372 -14.94 -5.29 24.17
N GLU A 373 -14.40 -4.09 23.99
CA GLU A 373 -12.98 -3.89 24.21
C GLU A 373 -12.54 -4.29 25.61
N GLY A 374 -13.24 -3.87 26.68
CA GLY A 374 -12.88 -4.25 28.05
C GLY A 374 -13.09 -5.74 28.38
N LYS A 375 -14.23 -6.33 27.97
CA LYS A 375 -14.58 -7.74 28.21
C LYS A 375 -13.74 -8.68 27.36
N LEU A 376 -13.58 -8.36 26.08
CA LEU A 376 -12.71 -9.04 25.13
C LEU A 376 -11.29 -9.00 25.69
N LYS A 377 -10.72 -7.81 25.93
CA LYS A 377 -9.36 -7.68 26.51
C LYS A 377 -9.22 -8.49 27.80
N ALA A 378 -10.23 -8.51 28.68
CA ALA A 378 -10.22 -9.34 29.88
C ALA A 378 -10.20 -10.86 29.57
N GLU A 379 -10.99 -11.35 28.60
CA GLU A 379 -10.94 -12.75 28.15
C GLU A 379 -9.58 -13.11 27.54
N ILE A 380 -8.98 -12.20 26.77
CA ILE A 380 -7.67 -12.43 26.15
C ILE A 380 -6.56 -12.42 27.18
N ILE A 381 -6.62 -11.54 28.19
CA ILE A 381 -5.69 -11.57 29.31
C ILE A 381 -5.77 -12.91 30.05
N GLN A 382 -6.95 -13.52 30.14
CA GLN A 382 -7.14 -14.82 30.81
C GLN A 382 -6.58 -16.00 30.01
N ASP A 383 -6.64 -15.95 28.68
CA ASP A 383 -6.18 -17.03 27.78
C ASP A 383 -5.47 -16.47 26.53
N PRO A 384 -4.28 -15.85 26.68
CA PRO A 384 -3.60 -15.18 25.58
C PRO A 384 -3.11 -16.14 24.48
N GLU A 385 -2.81 -17.40 24.81
CA GLU A 385 -2.30 -18.40 23.85
C GLU A 385 -3.28 -18.67 22.71
N ARG A 386 -4.58 -18.51 22.98
CA ARG A 386 -5.63 -18.70 21.98
C ARG A 386 -5.71 -17.56 20.96
N TYR A 387 -5.27 -16.36 21.32
CA TYR A 387 -5.47 -15.15 20.51
C TYR A 387 -4.17 -14.58 19.96
N VAL A 388 -3.04 -14.80 20.62
CA VAL A 388 -1.75 -14.20 20.26
C VAL A 388 -0.86 -15.21 19.55
N SER A 389 -0.41 -14.86 18.36
CA SER A 389 0.61 -15.60 17.62
C SER A 389 1.99 -15.14 18.07
N ARG A 390 2.75 -16.04 18.71
CA ARG A 390 4.14 -15.78 19.10
C ARG A 390 5.08 -15.86 17.90
N ASP A 391 6.01 -14.92 17.79
CA ASP A 391 7.04 -14.87 16.75
C ASP A 391 8.43 -14.72 17.40
N PRO A 392 9.24 -15.80 17.48
CA PRO A 392 10.55 -15.76 18.13
C PRO A 392 11.54 -14.82 17.44
N GLU A 393 11.43 -14.65 16.12
CA GLU A 393 12.33 -13.77 15.36
C GLU A 393 12.05 -12.29 15.65
N MET A 394 10.87 -11.96 16.15
CA MET A 394 10.52 -10.59 16.49
C MET A 394 11.29 -10.09 17.71
N ALA A 395 11.46 -10.94 18.73
CA ALA A 395 12.30 -10.62 19.89
C ALA A 395 13.75 -10.35 19.46
N GLN A 396 14.31 -11.21 18.62
CA GLN A 396 15.66 -11.03 18.07
C GLN A 396 15.77 -9.73 17.25
N THR A 397 14.77 -9.42 16.42
CA THR A 397 14.75 -8.19 15.62
C THR A 397 14.88 -6.93 16.49
N LEU A 398 14.13 -6.86 17.58
CA LEU A 398 14.17 -5.71 18.49
C LEU A 398 15.49 -5.64 19.25
N LEU A 399 16.05 -6.79 19.65
CA LEU A 399 17.38 -6.86 20.27
C LEU A 399 18.46 -6.34 19.32
N ASP A 400 18.46 -6.77 18.06
CA ASP A 400 19.45 -6.34 17.05
C ASP A 400 19.38 -4.82 16.80
N GLN A 401 18.16 -4.27 16.70
CA GLN A 401 17.97 -2.82 16.53
C GLN A 401 18.46 -2.03 17.74
N ARG A 402 18.18 -2.52 18.96
CA ARG A 402 18.65 -1.87 20.18
C ARG A 402 20.17 -1.95 20.30
N GLN A 403 20.75 -3.12 20.03
CA GLN A 403 22.20 -3.34 20.04
C GLN A 403 22.94 -2.51 18.98
N SER A 404 22.27 -2.17 17.87
CA SER A 404 22.81 -1.23 16.87
C SER A 404 22.74 0.25 17.30
N GLY A 405 22.38 0.54 18.55
CA GLY A 405 22.29 1.90 19.10
C GLY A 405 20.99 2.65 18.79
N LYS A 406 19.97 1.98 18.22
CA LYS A 406 18.67 2.63 17.96
C LYS A 406 17.82 2.68 19.21
N GLN A 407 17.13 3.79 19.40
CA GLN A 407 16.18 3.96 20.49
C GLN A 407 14.83 3.37 20.12
N LEU A 408 14.28 2.49 20.95
CA LEU A 408 13.02 1.82 20.68
C LEU A 408 11.89 2.39 21.54
N LEU A 409 10.77 2.73 20.90
CA LEU A 409 9.60 3.28 21.56
C LEU A 409 8.39 2.38 21.31
N LEU A 410 7.58 2.17 22.34
CA LEU A 410 6.26 1.55 22.21
C LEU A 410 5.19 2.64 22.33
N ILE A 411 4.31 2.79 21.34
CA ILE A 411 3.25 3.82 21.31
C ILE A 411 1.94 3.16 20.95
N THR A 412 1.11 2.86 21.95
CA THR A 412 -0.13 2.10 21.82
C THR A 412 -1.35 2.84 22.36
N ASN A 413 -2.52 2.57 21.76
CA ASN A 413 -3.81 3.03 22.27
C ASN A 413 -4.33 2.19 23.44
N SER A 414 -3.76 1.01 23.66
CA SER A 414 -4.12 0.13 24.77
C SER A 414 -3.61 0.64 26.11
N ASP A 415 -4.28 0.24 27.20
CA ASP A 415 -3.89 0.57 28.57
C ASP A 415 -2.68 -0.25 29.04
N TYR A 416 -2.09 0.18 30.16
CA TYR A 416 -0.88 -0.44 30.68
C TYR A 416 -1.06 -1.89 31.11
N GLN A 417 -2.18 -2.25 31.75
CA GLN A 417 -2.38 -3.61 32.25
C GLN A 417 -2.50 -4.60 31.08
N TYR A 418 -3.25 -4.24 30.05
CA TYR A 418 -3.35 -5.02 28.84
C TYR A 418 -2.00 -5.12 28.12
N THR A 419 -1.32 -3.98 27.94
CA THR A 419 0.00 -3.91 27.29
C THR A 419 1.01 -4.81 27.99
N HIS A 420 1.15 -4.69 29.32
CA HIS A 420 2.06 -5.49 30.11
C HIS A 420 1.80 -6.99 29.94
N ARG A 421 0.54 -7.43 30.03
CA ARG A 421 0.17 -8.84 29.88
C ARG A 421 0.48 -9.39 28.48
N MET A 422 0.11 -8.66 27.43
CA MET A 422 0.31 -9.12 26.05
C MET A 422 1.79 -9.14 25.67
N MET A 423 2.53 -8.08 26.01
CA MET A 423 3.96 -7.98 25.71
C MET A 423 4.75 -9.04 26.48
N SER A 424 4.47 -9.24 27.77
CA SER A 424 5.09 -10.33 28.54
C SER A 424 4.84 -11.70 27.91
N HIS A 425 3.60 -11.96 27.50
CA HIS A 425 3.25 -13.22 26.87
C HIS A 425 3.92 -13.45 25.51
N ALA A 426 4.10 -12.38 24.74
CA ALA A 426 4.64 -12.43 23.39
C ALA A 426 6.18 -12.49 23.35
N TYR A 427 6.87 -11.86 24.31
CA TYR A 427 8.32 -11.65 24.25
C TYR A 427 9.12 -12.31 25.36
N ASP A 428 8.67 -12.33 26.62
CA ASP A 428 9.52 -12.70 27.77
C ASP A 428 10.11 -14.11 27.63
N CYS A 429 9.39 -15.05 27.00
CA CYS A 429 9.88 -16.41 26.79
C CYS A 429 10.98 -16.55 25.73
N PHE A 430 11.25 -15.51 24.95
CA PHE A 430 12.29 -15.48 23.92
C PHE A 430 13.46 -14.57 24.28
N LEU A 431 13.41 -13.88 25.41
CA LEU A 431 14.46 -12.97 25.86
C LEU A 431 15.51 -13.71 26.71
N PRO A 432 16.74 -13.17 26.80
CA PRO A 432 17.76 -13.70 27.69
C PRO A 432 17.30 -13.75 29.15
N GLU A 433 17.88 -14.67 29.93
CA GLU A 433 17.55 -14.79 31.36
C GLU A 433 17.72 -13.46 32.09
N GLY A 434 16.71 -13.09 32.88
CA GLY A 434 16.68 -11.85 33.65
C GLY A 434 16.22 -10.62 32.87
N GLN A 435 15.97 -10.72 31.56
CA GLN A 435 15.36 -9.64 30.77
C GLN A 435 13.85 -9.83 30.61
N THR A 436 13.15 -8.71 30.48
CA THR A 436 11.71 -8.64 30.22
C THR A 436 11.46 -7.81 28.96
N TRP A 437 10.25 -7.90 28.40
CA TRP A 437 9.85 -7.07 27.26
C TRP A 437 10.06 -5.57 27.51
N ARG A 438 9.98 -5.15 28.78
CA ARG A 438 10.19 -3.75 29.17
C ARG A 438 11.60 -3.30 28.81
N ASP A 439 12.59 -4.18 28.95
CA ASP A 439 13.99 -3.85 28.66
C ASP A 439 14.21 -3.57 27.18
N LEU A 440 13.37 -4.07 26.29
CA LEU A 440 13.49 -3.82 24.84
C LEU A 440 13.28 -2.34 24.47
N PHE A 441 12.58 -1.55 25.28
CA PHE A 441 12.14 -0.20 24.90
C PHE A 441 12.76 0.90 25.78
N ASP A 442 13.25 1.95 25.15
CA ASP A 442 13.68 3.18 25.84
C ASP A 442 12.51 4.00 26.36
N MET A 443 11.32 3.85 25.77
CA MET A 443 10.11 4.56 26.23
C MET A 443 8.85 3.79 25.88
N VAL A 444 7.91 3.75 26.82
CA VAL A 444 6.59 3.14 26.58
C VAL A 444 5.52 4.19 26.80
N ILE A 445 4.63 4.37 25.83
CA ILE A 445 3.50 5.29 25.84
C ILE A 445 2.23 4.49 25.59
N VAL A 446 1.45 4.32 26.65
CA VAL A 446 0.13 3.67 26.65
C VAL A 446 -0.98 4.72 26.56
N ASN A 447 -2.20 4.31 26.20
CA ASN A 447 -3.33 5.22 26.00
C ASN A 447 -2.96 6.46 25.15
N ALA A 448 -2.16 6.27 24.10
CA ALA A 448 -1.63 7.37 23.29
C ALA A 448 -2.74 8.17 22.62
N ARG A 449 -3.92 7.58 22.40
CA ARG A 449 -5.07 8.19 21.70
C ARG A 449 -4.72 8.63 20.29
N LYS A 450 -3.96 7.83 19.55
CA LYS A 450 -3.78 7.99 18.10
C LYS A 450 -5.17 8.03 17.44
N PRO A 451 -5.45 9.00 16.55
CA PRO A 451 -4.51 9.91 15.87
C PRO A 451 -4.10 11.18 16.64
N ASP A 452 -4.76 11.52 17.75
CA ASP A 452 -4.57 12.78 18.47
C ASP A 452 -3.13 12.96 18.97
N PHE A 453 -2.46 11.85 19.30
CA PHE A 453 -1.04 11.81 19.67
C PHE A 453 -0.11 12.58 18.71
N PHE A 454 -0.39 12.50 17.40
CA PHE A 454 0.44 13.11 16.36
C PHE A 454 0.04 14.55 16.04
N THR A 455 -1.11 15.02 16.53
CA THR A 455 -1.70 16.30 16.11
C THR A 455 -1.90 17.29 17.25
N THR A 456 -2.12 16.78 18.46
CA THR A 456 -2.57 17.57 19.60
C THR A 456 -1.62 17.36 20.79
N SER A 457 -1.39 18.42 21.55
CA SER A 457 -0.67 18.33 22.82
C SER A 457 -1.63 17.87 23.91
N MET A 458 -1.49 16.61 24.35
CA MET A 458 -2.30 16.03 25.43
C MET A 458 -1.54 16.03 26.75
N SER A 459 -2.30 15.96 27.86
CA SER A 459 -1.74 15.78 29.19
C SER A 459 -0.92 14.49 29.26
N LEU A 460 0.18 14.56 30.02
CA LEU A 460 1.11 13.46 30.21
C LEU A 460 1.04 12.97 31.65
N TYR A 461 0.97 11.67 31.82
CA TYR A 461 1.06 11.00 33.13
C TYR A 461 2.14 9.94 33.07
N GLU A 462 2.93 9.82 34.15
CA GLU A 462 3.90 8.75 34.32
C GLU A 462 3.27 7.61 35.11
N VAL A 463 3.40 6.38 34.60
CA VAL A 463 3.01 5.17 35.31
C VAL A 463 4.13 4.83 36.28
N VAL A 464 3.83 4.86 37.58
CA VAL A 464 4.83 4.75 38.67
C VAL A 464 4.80 3.43 39.41
N THR A 465 3.75 2.61 39.22
CA THR A 465 3.65 1.29 39.84
C THR A 465 3.27 0.23 38.80
N GLU A 466 3.62 -1.02 39.09
CA GLU A 466 3.21 -2.18 38.28
C GLU A 466 1.68 -2.34 38.20
N ASP A 467 0.96 -1.91 39.23
CA ASP A 467 -0.51 -1.90 39.22
C ASP A 467 -1.13 -0.84 38.30
N GLY A 468 -0.31 0.06 37.72
CA GLY A 468 -0.74 1.10 36.80
C GLY A 468 -1.11 2.43 37.45
N LEU A 469 -0.66 2.72 38.67
CA LEU A 469 -0.89 4.04 39.27
C LEU A 469 -0.11 5.11 38.53
N MET A 470 -0.75 6.26 38.36
CA MET A 470 -0.24 7.36 37.54
C MET A 470 -0.04 8.62 38.35
N ARG A 471 1.03 9.37 38.04
CA ARG A 471 1.24 10.75 38.52
C ARG A 471 1.35 11.71 37.33
N PRO A 472 0.92 12.98 37.46
CA PRO A 472 1.15 13.98 36.42
C PRO A 472 2.65 14.13 36.13
N SER A 473 3.01 14.22 34.85
CA SER A 473 4.37 14.52 34.40
C SER A 473 4.36 15.66 33.37
N TYR A 474 5.46 16.40 33.28
CA TYR A 474 5.64 17.52 32.35
C TYR A 474 6.69 17.24 31.28
N SER A 475 7.44 16.14 31.41
CA SER A 475 8.45 15.74 30.43
C SER A 475 8.52 14.21 30.32
N LEU A 476 8.83 13.75 29.12
CA LEU A 476 9.19 12.35 28.86
C LEU A 476 10.68 12.16 29.19
N LYS A 477 11.03 10.99 29.70
CA LYS A 477 12.40 10.57 30.02
C LYS A 477 12.62 9.16 29.47
N ARG A 478 13.87 8.86 29.10
CA ARG A 478 14.28 7.49 28.77
C ARG A 478 14.05 6.57 29.99
N GLY A 479 13.68 5.33 29.74
CA GLY A 479 13.27 4.34 30.73
C GLY A 479 11.86 4.53 31.30
N GLY A 480 11.14 5.61 30.95
CA GLY A 480 9.82 5.89 31.51
C GLY A 480 8.66 5.14 30.82
N VAL A 481 7.61 4.89 31.61
CA VAL A 481 6.30 4.42 31.11
C VAL A 481 5.29 5.54 31.31
N TYR A 482 4.57 5.88 30.25
CA TYR A 482 3.72 7.06 30.21
C TYR A 482 2.33 6.75 29.67
N CYS A 483 1.35 7.56 30.07
CA CYS A 483 0.00 7.57 29.55
C CYS A 483 -0.28 8.92 28.88
N GLY A 484 -0.74 8.88 27.62
CA GLY A 484 -1.04 10.08 26.82
C GLY A 484 0.22 10.73 26.23
N GLY A 485 0.37 12.04 26.40
CA GLY A 485 1.46 12.81 25.79
C GLY A 485 1.26 13.08 24.29
N SER A 486 2.33 13.46 23.61
CA SER A 486 2.28 13.83 22.18
C SER A 486 3.63 13.57 21.50
N ALA A 487 3.60 13.37 20.18
CA ALA A 487 4.80 13.10 19.40
C ALA A 487 5.87 14.22 19.48
N PRO A 488 5.53 15.53 19.51
CA PRO A 488 6.52 16.58 19.73
C PRO A 488 7.24 16.48 21.09
N LEU A 489 6.58 15.93 22.14
CA LEU A 489 7.24 15.68 23.42
C LEU A 489 8.28 14.55 23.29
N VAL A 490 8.01 13.55 22.44
CA VAL A 490 8.95 12.46 22.15
C VAL A 490 10.19 13.01 21.45
N GLU A 491 10.01 13.77 20.37
CA GLU A 491 11.12 14.43 19.65
C GLU A 491 12.00 15.24 20.60
N LYS A 492 11.37 16.06 21.45
CA LYS A 492 12.07 16.87 22.44
C LYS A 492 12.82 16.03 23.48
N ALA A 493 12.25 14.92 23.94
CA ALA A 493 12.85 14.09 24.97
C ALA A 493 14.00 13.22 24.45
N LEU A 494 13.97 12.86 23.17
CA LEU A 494 15.03 12.09 22.54
C LEU A 494 16.12 12.98 21.94
N GLY A 495 15.81 14.26 21.68
CA GLY A 495 16.73 15.20 21.03
C GLY A 495 16.85 14.96 19.53
N VAL A 496 15.81 14.41 18.90
CA VAL A 496 15.83 13.96 17.50
C VAL A 496 14.80 14.70 16.65
N THR A 497 15.06 14.82 15.36
CA THR A 497 14.14 15.42 14.38
C THR A 497 13.28 14.37 13.70
N GLY A 498 12.11 14.75 13.19
CA GLY A 498 11.15 13.78 12.68
C GLY A 498 11.68 12.81 11.61
N ASP A 499 12.53 13.26 10.69
CA ASP A 499 13.12 12.43 9.62
C ASP A 499 14.11 11.36 10.11
N SER A 500 14.57 11.46 11.35
CA SER A 500 15.38 10.46 12.05
C SER A 500 14.54 9.47 12.89
N ILE A 501 13.21 9.62 12.89
CA ILE A 501 12.27 8.70 13.55
C ILE A 501 11.56 7.85 12.49
N LEU A 502 11.58 6.53 12.67
CA LEU A 502 10.74 5.59 11.93
C LEU A 502 9.56 5.13 12.80
N TYR A 503 8.33 5.40 12.38
CA TYR A 503 7.14 4.83 13.02
C TYR A 503 6.61 3.63 12.24
N VAL A 504 6.45 2.51 12.94
CA VAL A 504 5.98 1.24 12.41
C VAL A 504 4.61 0.95 13.01
N GLY A 505 3.60 0.78 12.17
CA GLY A 505 2.24 0.49 12.61
C GLY A 505 1.47 -0.31 11.57
N ASP A 506 0.29 -0.80 11.92
CA ASP A 506 -0.59 -1.48 10.98
C ASP A 506 -1.60 -0.49 10.38
N HIS A 507 -2.00 0.59 11.07
CA HIS A 507 -3.09 1.45 10.62
C HIS A 507 -2.61 2.60 9.71
N ILE A 508 -3.00 2.57 8.43
CA ILE A 508 -2.58 3.57 7.42
C ILE A 508 -2.83 5.02 7.85
N TYR A 509 -4.04 5.35 8.33
CA TYR A 509 -4.37 6.72 8.70
C TYR A 509 -3.78 7.16 10.06
N THR A 510 -4.05 6.42 11.14
CA THR A 510 -3.65 6.83 12.48
C THR A 510 -2.16 6.73 12.71
N ASP A 511 -1.47 5.78 12.05
CA ASP A 511 -0.04 5.53 12.27
C ASP A 511 0.83 6.17 11.19
N ALA A 512 0.54 5.92 9.91
CA ALA A 512 1.42 6.39 8.83
C ALA A 512 1.08 7.81 8.34
N ALA A 513 -0.18 8.08 8.00
CA ALA A 513 -0.55 9.31 7.30
C ALA A 513 -0.27 10.57 8.12
N LEU A 514 -0.59 10.56 9.42
CA LEU A 514 -0.44 11.73 10.27
C LEU A 514 0.99 11.94 10.74
N ALA A 515 1.70 10.87 11.13
CA ALA A 515 3.12 10.94 11.46
C ALA A 515 3.91 11.56 10.30
N LYS A 516 3.63 11.12 9.07
CA LYS A 516 4.25 11.68 7.87
C LYS A 516 3.84 13.10 7.56
N MET A 517 2.54 13.39 7.52
CA MET A 517 2.05 14.71 7.07
C MET A 517 2.28 15.84 8.07
N ARG A 518 2.37 15.54 9.37
CA ARG A 518 2.44 16.56 10.43
C ARG A 518 3.84 16.70 11.04
N LEU A 519 4.58 15.60 11.15
CA LEU A 519 5.85 15.55 11.87
C LEU A 519 7.02 15.18 10.97
N ASN A 520 6.76 14.86 9.70
CA ASN A 520 7.77 14.37 8.76
C ASN A 520 8.48 13.09 9.26
N TRP A 521 7.80 12.29 10.09
CA TRP A 521 8.31 10.99 10.51
C TRP A 521 8.39 10.03 9.32
N ARG A 522 9.43 9.20 9.32
CA ARG A 522 9.52 8.05 8.41
C ARG A 522 8.51 7.01 8.83
N THR A 523 8.00 6.25 7.87
CA THR A 523 6.86 5.35 8.15
C THR A 523 7.03 3.97 7.51
N ALA A 524 6.79 2.94 8.32
CA ALA A 524 6.66 1.56 7.88
C ALA A 524 5.25 1.04 8.18
N LEU A 525 4.67 0.32 7.23
CA LEU A 525 3.33 -0.27 7.40
C LEU A 525 3.38 -1.79 7.46
N ILE A 526 2.71 -2.37 8.46
CA ILE A 526 2.53 -3.81 8.62
C ILE A 526 1.22 -4.27 7.94
N LEU A 527 1.35 -5.25 7.06
CA LEU A 527 0.28 -5.85 6.26
C LEU A 527 0.38 -7.38 6.32
N ALA A 528 -0.10 -7.99 7.40
CA ALA A 528 0.01 -9.43 7.61
C ALA A 528 -0.52 -10.27 6.42
N GLU A 529 -1.56 -9.80 5.73
CA GLU A 529 -2.17 -10.48 4.59
C GLU A 529 -1.26 -10.54 3.35
N LEU A 530 -0.16 -9.78 3.33
CA LEU A 530 0.77 -9.71 2.21
C LEU A 530 1.46 -11.05 1.94
N GLU A 531 1.72 -11.85 2.97
CA GLU A 531 2.29 -13.19 2.82
C GLU A 531 1.38 -14.09 1.97
N LEU A 532 0.09 -14.14 2.33
CA LEU A 532 -0.92 -14.89 1.59
C LEU A 532 -1.11 -14.35 0.16
N GLU A 533 -1.03 -13.04 -0.03
CA GLU A 533 -1.14 -12.44 -1.36
C GLU A 533 0.04 -12.82 -2.25
N ILE A 534 1.27 -12.82 -1.73
CA ILE A 534 2.47 -13.19 -2.48
C ILE A 534 2.44 -14.66 -2.88
N GLU A 535 2.00 -15.54 -1.99
CA GLU A 535 1.77 -16.96 -2.30
C GLU A 535 0.69 -17.14 -3.36
N ALA A 536 -0.44 -16.44 -3.23
CA ALA A 536 -1.52 -16.48 -4.22
C ALA A 536 -1.07 -15.96 -5.59
N LEU A 537 -0.21 -14.93 -5.65
CA LEU A 537 0.39 -14.42 -6.88
C LEU A 537 1.32 -15.44 -7.53
N ALA A 538 2.06 -16.21 -6.74
CA ALA A 538 2.91 -17.29 -7.24
C ALA A 538 2.05 -18.40 -7.88
N GLN A 539 0.97 -18.81 -7.21
CA GLN A 539 0.03 -19.81 -7.73
C GLN A 539 -0.69 -19.33 -9.00
N GLY A 540 -1.15 -18.08 -9.02
CA GLY A 540 -1.87 -17.48 -10.15
C GLY A 540 -1.00 -17.02 -11.32
N ARG A 541 0.33 -17.26 -11.28
CA ARG A 541 1.28 -16.72 -12.26
C ARG A 541 0.98 -17.14 -13.69
N GLN A 542 0.70 -18.43 -13.91
CA GLN A 542 0.41 -18.97 -15.24
C GLN A 542 -0.91 -18.42 -15.81
N HIS A 543 -1.97 -18.39 -14.98
CA HIS A 543 -3.26 -17.78 -15.33
C HIS A 543 -3.08 -16.32 -15.78
N ARG A 544 -2.33 -15.54 -15.01
CA ARG A 544 -2.10 -14.12 -15.29
C ARG A 544 -1.21 -13.89 -16.52
N ALA A 545 -0.22 -14.75 -16.75
CA ALA A 545 0.59 -14.71 -17.96
C ALA A 545 -0.28 -14.95 -19.21
N ARG A 546 -1.17 -15.95 -19.16
CA ARG A 546 -2.13 -16.23 -20.24
C ARG A 546 -3.11 -15.08 -20.45
N LEU A 547 -3.66 -14.52 -19.37
CA LEU A 547 -4.56 -13.36 -19.46
C LEU A 547 -3.88 -12.16 -20.14
N LYS A 548 -2.63 -11.84 -19.77
CA LYS A 548 -1.84 -10.79 -20.43
C LYS A 548 -1.58 -11.09 -21.90
N GLU A 549 -1.27 -12.34 -22.24
CA GLU A 549 -1.08 -12.77 -23.62
C GLU A 549 -2.35 -12.55 -24.46
N LEU A 550 -3.53 -12.90 -23.93
CA LEU A 550 -4.81 -12.69 -24.61
C LEU A 550 -5.15 -11.20 -24.76
N LEU A 551 -4.89 -10.38 -23.73
CA LEU A 551 -5.05 -8.93 -23.81
C LEU A 551 -4.14 -8.33 -24.90
N ASN A 552 -2.87 -8.72 -24.95
CA ASN A 552 -1.95 -8.26 -25.99
C ASN A 552 -2.41 -8.69 -27.39
N LYS A 553 -2.91 -9.92 -27.55
CA LYS A 553 -3.49 -10.38 -28.82
C LYS A 553 -4.70 -9.54 -29.23
N LYS A 554 -5.56 -9.20 -28.27
CA LYS A 554 -6.73 -8.34 -28.52
C LYS A 554 -6.29 -6.95 -28.97
N ASP A 555 -5.29 -6.37 -28.31
CA ASP A 555 -4.75 -5.06 -28.68
C ASP A 555 -4.17 -5.08 -30.10
N MET A 556 -3.37 -6.11 -30.46
CA MET A 556 -2.82 -6.26 -31.81
C MET A 556 -3.90 -6.39 -32.90
N VAL A 557 -4.92 -7.23 -32.67
CA VAL A 557 -6.05 -7.39 -33.61
C VAL A 557 -6.86 -6.09 -33.69
N GLY A 558 -7.05 -5.41 -32.56
CA GLY A 558 -7.71 -4.11 -32.47
C GLY A 558 -6.97 -3.03 -33.27
N ASP A 559 -5.63 -3.02 -33.23
CA ASP A 559 -4.81 -2.10 -34.03
C ASP A 559 -4.99 -2.34 -35.53
N CYS A 560 -4.96 -3.60 -35.98
CA CYS A 560 -5.27 -3.95 -37.37
C CYS A 560 -6.68 -3.49 -37.76
N PHE A 561 -7.69 -3.79 -36.94
CA PHE A 561 -9.07 -3.36 -37.17
C PHE A 561 -9.17 -1.84 -37.30
N ASN A 562 -8.50 -1.10 -36.42
CA ASN A 562 -8.49 0.37 -36.44
C ASN A 562 -7.83 0.91 -37.71
N GLN A 563 -6.69 0.36 -38.13
CA GLN A 563 -6.01 0.80 -39.37
C GLN A 563 -6.85 0.51 -40.62
N LEU A 564 -7.44 -0.68 -40.73
CA LEU A 564 -8.33 -1.02 -41.86
C LEU A 564 -9.56 -0.11 -41.89
N ARG A 565 -10.18 0.14 -40.72
CA ARG A 565 -11.35 1.01 -40.61
C ARG A 565 -11.01 2.46 -41.02
N LEU A 566 -9.86 2.97 -40.59
CA LEU A 566 -9.38 4.31 -40.98
C LEU A 566 -9.05 4.38 -42.47
N ALA A 567 -8.41 3.35 -43.04
CA ALA A 567 -8.13 3.26 -44.46
C ALA A 567 -9.42 3.32 -45.28
N ARG A 568 -10.43 2.53 -44.91
CA ARG A 568 -11.75 2.55 -45.54
C ARG A 568 -12.43 3.92 -45.43
N GLN A 569 -12.43 4.54 -44.25
CA GLN A 569 -13.02 5.87 -44.05
C GLN A 569 -12.35 6.93 -44.94
N ARG A 570 -11.02 6.86 -45.08
CA ARG A 570 -10.24 7.79 -45.92
C ARG A 570 -10.50 7.55 -47.39
N ALA A 571 -10.59 6.30 -47.84
CA ALA A 571 -10.95 5.94 -49.21
C ALA A 571 -12.33 6.53 -49.58
N LEU A 572 -13.35 6.30 -48.75
CA LEU A 572 -14.69 6.85 -48.95
C LEU A 572 -14.73 8.39 -48.91
N SER A 573 -13.84 9.03 -48.13
CA SER A 573 -13.79 10.50 -48.03
C SER A 573 -13.02 11.15 -49.19
N ALA A 574 -12.11 10.41 -49.85
CA ALA A 574 -11.42 10.85 -51.06
C ALA A 574 -12.41 11.01 -52.23
N ASP A 575 -13.40 10.12 -52.32
CA ASP A 575 -14.48 10.21 -53.32
C ASP A 575 -15.44 11.39 -53.09
N VAL A 576 -15.52 11.92 -51.86
CA VAL A 576 -16.39 13.05 -51.48
C VAL A 576 -15.65 14.40 -51.47
N GLY A 577 -14.37 14.43 -51.88
CA GLY A 577 -13.60 15.66 -52.11
C GLY A 577 -13.23 16.47 -50.87
N VAL A 578 -13.28 15.88 -49.67
CA VAL A 578 -13.12 16.61 -48.40
C VAL A 578 -11.64 16.83 -48.01
N VAL A 579 -10.70 16.06 -48.57
CA VAL A 579 -9.25 16.23 -48.30
C VAL A 579 -8.46 16.15 -49.61
N ARG A 580 -7.74 17.22 -49.95
CA ARG A 580 -6.81 17.24 -51.09
C ARG A 580 -5.61 16.31 -50.80
N PRO A 581 -5.32 15.32 -51.67
CA PRO A 581 -4.21 14.37 -51.48
C PRO A 581 -2.81 14.99 -51.39
N GLU A 582 -2.66 16.25 -51.78
CA GLU A 582 -1.37 16.92 -51.99
C GLU A 582 -0.68 17.38 -50.69
N ALA A 583 -1.38 17.39 -49.54
CA ALA A 583 -0.82 17.86 -48.27
C ALA A 583 -0.11 16.77 -47.43
N TRP A 584 -0.22 15.49 -47.82
CA TRP A 584 0.53 14.38 -47.21
C TRP A 584 1.57 13.91 -48.23
N GLY A 585 2.77 14.49 -48.16
CA GLY A 585 3.90 14.10 -48.99
C GLY A 585 4.20 12.60 -48.83
N GLY A 586 3.91 11.82 -49.87
CA GLY A 586 4.22 10.40 -49.96
C GLY A 586 2.99 9.53 -50.20
N ARG A 587 2.75 9.16 -51.47
CA ARG A 587 1.89 8.08 -51.97
C ARG A 587 0.82 7.56 -51.00
N LEU A 588 -0.31 8.25 -50.92
CA LEU A 588 -1.60 7.59 -50.72
C LEU A 588 -2.18 7.18 -52.07
N GLN A 589 -1.39 6.54 -52.93
CA GLN A 589 -1.92 5.61 -53.93
C GLN A 589 -2.02 4.26 -53.22
N GLY A 590 -3.05 4.09 -52.39
CA GLY A 590 -3.43 2.77 -51.88
C GLY A 590 -4.10 1.98 -53.01
N PRO A 591 -3.90 0.66 -53.12
CA PRO A 591 -4.33 -0.16 -54.25
C PRO A 591 -5.84 -0.47 -54.29
N PHE A 592 -6.71 0.43 -53.82
CA PHE A 592 -8.11 0.10 -53.56
C PHE A 592 -9.03 1.13 -54.21
N ALA A 593 -9.49 0.83 -55.42
CA ALA A 593 -10.34 1.70 -56.22
C ALA A 593 -11.55 0.96 -56.82
N SER A 594 -11.78 -0.31 -56.46
CA SER A 594 -12.92 -1.10 -56.94
C SER A 594 -13.97 -1.38 -55.85
N THR A 595 -15.21 -1.63 -56.27
CA THR A 595 -16.30 -2.09 -55.39
C THR A 595 -16.01 -3.45 -54.76
N ASP A 596 -15.21 -4.28 -55.41
CA ASP A 596 -14.80 -5.60 -54.90
C ASP A 596 -13.83 -5.45 -53.71
N ASP A 597 -12.96 -4.44 -53.75
CA ASP A 597 -12.04 -4.10 -52.66
C ASP A 597 -12.78 -3.60 -51.40
N GLU A 598 -13.89 -2.87 -51.57
CA GLU A 598 -14.70 -2.41 -50.42
C GLU A 598 -15.40 -3.59 -49.74
N GLN A 599 -15.94 -4.52 -50.50
CA GLN A 599 -16.60 -5.69 -49.96
C GLN A 599 -15.61 -6.59 -49.21
N GLU A 600 -14.42 -6.80 -49.78
CA GLU A 600 -13.34 -7.55 -49.13
C GLU A 600 -12.85 -6.88 -47.83
N MET A 601 -12.77 -5.55 -47.79
CA MET A 601 -12.47 -4.80 -46.56
C MET A 601 -13.57 -4.97 -45.50
N ASN A 602 -14.85 -4.89 -45.90
CA ASN A 602 -15.97 -5.09 -44.98
C ASN A 602 -16.00 -6.51 -44.42
N ASP A 603 -15.70 -7.51 -45.25
CA ASP A 603 -15.60 -8.91 -44.84
C ASP A 603 -14.43 -9.11 -43.87
N SER A 604 -13.28 -8.50 -44.16
CA SER A 604 -12.10 -8.51 -43.28
C SER A 604 -12.38 -7.85 -41.93
N LEU A 605 -13.03 -6.68 -41.92
CA LEU A 605 -13.46 -6.01 -40.68
C LEU A 605 -14.44 -6.88 -39.89
N GLY A 606 -15.38 -7.54 -40.55
CA GLY A 606 -16.31 -8.48 -39.93
C GLY A 606 -15.60 -9.71 -39.33
N GLN A 607 -14.58 -10.23 -39.99
CA GLN A 607 -13.74 -11.32 -39.47
C GLN A 607 -12.94 -10.88 -38.24
N LEU A 608 -12.30 -9.71 -38.29
CA LEU A 608 -11.54 -9.16 -37.16
C LEU A 608 -12.44 -8.92 -35.93
N LEU A 609 -13.65 -8.40 -36.12
CA LEU A 609 -14.64 -8.26 -35.04
C LEU A 609 -15.01 -9.60 -34.42
N ARG A 610 -15.21 -10.65 -35.23
CA ARG A 610 -15.47 -12.00 -34.72
C ARG A 610 -14.30 -12.53 -33.88
N VAL A 611 -13.05 -12.33 -34.34
CA VAL A 611 -11.86 -12.73 -33.57
C VAL A 611 -11.77 -11.97 -32.25
N MET A 612 -12.04 -10.65 -32.25
CA MET A 612 -12.07 -9.86 -31.03
C MET A 612 -13.14 -10.34 -30.05
N GLN A 613 -14.33 -10.72 -30.55
CA GLN A 613 -15.39 -11.29 -29.70
C GLN A 613 -14.96 -12.61 -29.07
N LEU A 614 -14.32 -13.51 -29.83
CA LEU A 614 -13.79 -14.77 -29.28
C LEU A 614 -12.74 -14.52 -28.19
N LEU A 615 -11.88 -13.51 -28.36
CA LEU A 615 -10.95 -13.11 -27.31
C LEU A 615 -11.68 -12.58 -26.08
N ASP A 616 -12.73 -11.78 -26.26
CA ASP A 616 -13.52 -11.23 -25.15
C ASP A 616 -14.29 -12.30 -24.36
N ASP A 617 -14.82 -13.30 -25.05
CA ASP A 617 -15.53 -14.44 -24.44
C ASP A 617 -14.59 -15.26 -23.53
N GLU A 618 -13.29 -15.30 -23.82
CA GLU A 618 -12.26 -15.93 -22.99
C GLU A 618 -11.70 -14.98 -21.90
N ILE A 619 -11.43 -13.71 -22.26
CA ILE A 619 -10.82 -12.73 -21.35
C ILE A 619 -11.75 -12.38 -20.19
N GLY A 620 -13.05 -12.21 -20.43
CA GLY A 620 -14.03 -11.81 -19.42
C GLY A 620 -14.02 -12.73 -18.20
N PRO A 621 -14.29 -14.04 -18.35
CA PRO A 621 -14.22 -15.01 -17.26
C PRO A 621 -12.84 -15.08 -16.59
N MET A 622 -11.77 -14.97 -17.37
CA MET A 622 -10.41 -14.98 -16.80
C MET A 622 -10.13 -13.78 -15.88
N ILE A 623 -10.69 -12.61 -16.16
CA ILE A 623 -10.58 -11.42 -15.29
C ILE A 623 -11.37 -11.62 -13.99
N GLU A 624 -12.54 -12.25 -14.05
CA GLU A 624 -13.34 -12.57 -12.85
C GLU A 624 -12.59 -13.56 -11.94
N CYS A 625 -11.91 -14.54 -12.55
CA CYS A 625 -11.09 -15.53 -11.86
C CYS A 625 -9.71 -15.02 -11.38
N ASP A 626 -9.29 -13.79 -11.75
CA ASP A 626 -8.01 -13.25 -11.29
C ASP A 626 -8.05 -13.00 -9.76
N GLY A 627 -7.09 -13.60 -9.05
CA GLY A 627 -6.97 -13.48 -7.60
C GLY A 627 -7.84 -14.43 -6.76
N LEU A 628 -8.48 -15.43 -7.38
CA LEU A 628 -9.27 -16.44 -6.64
C LEU A 628 -8.46 -17.20 -5.58
N HIS A 629 -7.15 -17.37 -5.79
CA HIS A 629 -6.24 -17.99 -4.83
C HIS A 629 -6.08 -17.19 -3.54
N PHE A 630 -6.36 -15.88 -3.57
CA PHE A 630 -6.33 -15.03 -2.39
C PHE A 630 -7.73 -14.88 -1.76
N ASN A 631 -8.69 -14.38 -2.52
CA ASN A 631 -10.08 -14.27 -2.08
C ASN A 631 -11.03 -14.43 -3.27
N ARG A 632 -12.02 -15.32 -3.13
CA ARG A 632 -12.95 -15.66 -4.22
C ARG A 632 -13.82 -14.48 -4.67
N ARG A 633 -14.22 -13.62 -3.75
CA ARG A 633 -15.13 -12.49 -4.02
C ARG A 633 -14.37 -11.28 -4.53
N TRP A 634 -13.27 -10.97 -3.87
CA TRP A 634 -12.59 -9.69 -4.04
C TRP A 634 -11.32 -9.77 -4.89
N GLY A 635 -10.72 -10.94 -5.05
CA GLY A 635 -9.38 -11.07 -5.65
C GLY A 635 -8.30 -10.43 -4.77
N TYR A 636 -7.12 -10.21 -5.34
CA TYR A 636 -5.92 -9.69 -4.66
C TYR A 636 -6.10 -8.39 -3.86
N LEU A 637 -5.51 -8.31 -2.66
CA LEU A 637 -5.56 -7.12 -1.79
C LEU A 637 -5.02 -5.84 -2.49
N SER A 638 -3.86 -5.95 -3.13
CA SER A 638 -3.11 -4.84 -3.73
C SER A 638 -3.68 -4.33 -5.06
N ARG A 639 -4.63 -5.06 -5.68
CA ARG A 639 -5.10 -4.81 -7.05
C ARG A 639 -6.60 -4.65 -7.16
N ALA A 640 -7.02 -3.81 -8.10
CA ALA A 640 -8.41 -3.66 -8.50
C ALA A 640 -8.48 -3.70 -10.03
N GLY A 641 -8.76 -4.89 -10.57
CA GLY A 641 -8.61 -5.21 -11.99
C GLY A 641 -7.20 -5.73 -12.31
N VAL A 642 -6.92 -5.88 -13.60
CA VAL A 642 -5.67 -6.53 -14.05
C VAL A 642 -4.46 -5.63 -13.82
N ASN A 643 -4.50 -4.37 -14.27
CA ASN A 643 -3.30 -3.52 -14.29
C ASN A 643 -3.28 -2.45 -13.20
N ASP A 644 -4.42 -2.13 -12.58
CA ASP A 644 -4.51 -1.05 -11.61
C ASP A 644 -4.40 -1.51 -10.16
N LYS A 645 -3.89 -0.58 -9.36
CA LYS A 645 -3.75 -0.67 -7.91
C LYS A 645 -5.10 -0.47 -7.24
N SER A 646 -5.33 -1.16 -6.12
CA SER A 646 -6.50 -0.91 -5.28
C SER A 646 -6.42 0.46 -4.59
N GLN A 647 -7.55 0.97 -4.08
CA GLN A 647 -7.54 2.16 -3.22
C GLN A 647 -6.62 2.00 -2.01
N LEU A 648 -6.56 0.79 -1.43
CA LEU A 648 -5.64 0.47 -0.35
C LEU A 648 -4.18 0.70 -0.76
N MET A 649 -3.75 0.11 -1.88
CA MET A 649 -2.38 0.25 -2.35
C MET A 649 -2.02 1.70 -2.71
N ARG A 650 -2.99 2.48 -3.22
CA ARG A 650 -2.81 3.94 -3.39
C ARG A 650 -2.51 4.64 -2.07
N GLN A 651 -3.19 4.28 -0.98
CA GLN A 651 -2.92 4.90 0.32
C GLN A 651 -1.58 4.46 0.89
N ILE A 652 -1.23 3.17 0.75
CA ILE A 652 0.07 2.64 1.17
C ILE A 652 1.20 3.40 0.45
N GLU A 653 1.13 3.55 -0.87
CA GLU A 653 2.13 4.31 -1.65
C GLU A 653 2.22 5.77 -1.20
N LYS A 654 1.08 6.38 -0.89
CA LYS A 654 1.03 7.77 -0.46
C LYS A 654 1.66 7.97 0.92
N TYR A 655 1.41 7.07 1.86
CA TYR A 655 1.71 7.32 3.27
C TYR A 655 2.90 6.53 3.80
N ALA A 656 3.10 5.27 3.41
CA ALA A 656 4.20 4.45 3.89
C ALA A 656 5.47 4.62 3.04
N ASP A 657 6.63 4.80 3.66
CA ASP A 657 7.93 4.76 2.98
C ASP A 657 8.31 3.35 2.60
N ILE A 658 8.12 2.42 3.54
CA ILE A 658 8.28 0.98 3.37
C ILE A 658 7.03 0.26 3.90
N PHE A 659 6.79 -0.96 3.45
CA PHE A 659 5.76 -1.83 4.01
C PHE A 659 6.22 -3.28 3.98
N THR A 660 5.70 -4.09 4.88
CA THR A 660 6.07 -5.51 5.00
C THR A 660 4.98 -6.30 5.72
N SER A 661 5.09 -7.63 5.77
CA SER A 661 4.08 -8.46 6.43
C SER A 661 4.18 -8.46 7.96
N ARG A 662 5.38 -8.36 8.51
CA ARG A 662 5.67 -8.45 9.96
C ARG A 662 6.92 -7.65 10.31
N VAL A 663 7.04 -7.23 11.58
CA VAL A 663 8.24 -6.58 12.10
C VAL A 663 9.47 -7.51 12.04
N SER A 664 9.29 -8.82 12.23
CA SER A 664 10.38 -9.80 12.17
C SER A 664 11.08 -9.91 10.80
N ASN A 665 10.55 -9.27 9.77
CA ASN A 665 11.21 -9.18 8.47
C ASN A 665 12.41 -8.22 8.49
N PHE A 666 12.48 -7.28 9.44
CA PHE A 666 13.66 -6.42 9.61
C PHE A 666 14.92 -7.23 9.98
N LEU A 667 14.78 -8.41 10.59
CA LEU A 667 15.89 -9.32 10.92
C LEU A 667 16.74 -9.72 9.70
N ARG A 668 16.18 -9.58 8.49
CA ARG A 668 16.81 -9.99 7.22
C ARG A 668 17.70 -8.92 6.62
N TYR A 669 17.74 -7.75 7.24
CA TYR A 669 18.44 -6.58 6.80
C TYR A 669 19.29 -6.06 7.94
N SER A 670 20.41 -5.42 7.60
CA SER A 670 21.17 -4.70 8.61
C SER A 670 20.30 -3.58 9.20
N PRO A 671 20.40 -3.27 10.51
CA PRO A 671 19.84 -2.04 11.08
C PRO A 671 20.36 -0.75 10.42
N PHE A 672 21.34 -0.85 9.51
CA PHE A 672 21.90 0.23 8.72
C PHE A 672 21.57 0.12 7.21
N GLU A 673 20.64 -0.75 6.82
CA GLU A 673 20.25 -0.98 5.42
C GLU A 673 19.78 0.29 4.71
N TYR A 674 20.16 0.41 3.44
CA TYR A 674 19.70 1.48 2.55
C TYR A 674 18.66 0.96 1.55
N PHE A 675 17.39 1.26 1.79
CA PHE A 675 16.31 0.89 0.90
C PHE A 675 16.18 1.89 -0.24
N ARG A 676 16.30 1.43 -1.49
CA ARG A 676 16.09 2.24 -2.69
C ARG A 676 14.67 2.14 -3.20
N SER A 677 14.08 3.28 -3.59
CA SER A 677 12.80 3.27 -4.29
C SER A 677 12.93 2.59 -5.66
N PRO A 678 11.99 1.73 -6.07
CA PRO A 678 12.02 1.09 -7.37
C PRO A 678 11.78 2.12 -8.48
N ALA A 679 12.37 1.90 -9.65
CA ALA A 679 12.11 2.70 -10.84
C ALA A 679 10.61 2.67 -11.19
N GLN A 680 9.99 3.85 -11.29
CA GLN A 680 8.61 3.98 -11.71
C GLN A 680 8.56 4.13 -13.23
N LEU A 681 7.97 3.14 -13.91
CA LEU A 681 7.71 3.22 -15.34
C LEU A 681 6.51 4.14 -15.59
N LEU A 682 6.74 5.25 -16.29
CA LEU A 682 5.69 6.11 -16.83
C LEU A 682 5.11 5.46 -18.09
N VAL A 683 3.87 5.83 -18.42
CA VAL A 683 3.14 5.23 -19.56
C VAL A 683 3.86 5.43 -20.91
N HIS A 684 4.71 6.47 -21.00
CA HIS A 684 5.52 6.78 -22.18
C HIS A 684 6.94 6.20 -22.15
N ASP A 685 7.36 5.55 -21.05
CA ASP A 685 8.68 4.90 -20.91
C ASP A 685 8.71 3.56 -21.65
N ARG A 686 8.26 3.55 -22.91
CA ARG A 686 8.33 2.37 -23.76
C ARG A 686 9.79 2.23 -24.20
N PRO A 687 10.44 1.07 -24.00
CA PRO A 687 11.73 0.82 -24.61
C PRO A 687 11.53 0.90 -26.12
N THR A 688 11.97 2.01 -26.73
CA THR A 688 12.06 2.10 -28.18
C THR A 688 13.08 1.06 -28.59
N ALA A 689 12.65 0.05 -29.34
CA ALA A 689 13.51 -1.03 -29.79
C ALA A 689 14.68 -0.54 -30.68
N ASP A 690 14.67 0.74 -31.08
CA ASP A 690 15.70 1.36 -31.90
C ASP A 690 15.96 2.81 -31.47
N PRO A 691 17.20 3.19 -31.10
CA PRO A 691 17.61 4.58 -30.88
C PRO A 691 17.43 5.48 -32.13
N LEU A 692 17.25 4.88 -33.31
CA LEU A 692 17.19 5.55 -34.60
C LEU A 692 15.80 6.06 -35.00
N VAL A 693 14.73 5.77 -34.25
CA VAL A 693 13.36 6.22 -34.61
C VAL A 693 13.17 7.74 -34.43
N LEU A 694 14.00 8.41 -33.63
CA LEU A 694 13.98 9.87 -33.48
C LEU A 694 14.78 10.60 -34.57
N THR A 695 15.59 9.90 -35.36
CA THR A 695 16.28 10.47 -36.52
C THR A 695 15.50 10.15 -37.78
N SER A 696 14.54 11.01 -38.14
CA SER A 696 13.96 11.04 -39.48
C SER A 696 15.06 11.35 -40.50
N THR A 697 15.68 10.33 -41.10
CA THR A 697 16.44 10.49 -42.34
C THR A 697 15.49 10.30 -43.53
N ALA A 698 15.36 11.37 -44.31
CA ALA A 698 14.66 11.37 -45.59
C ALA A 698 15.28 10.33 -46.55
N PRO A 699 14.50 9.70 -47.44
CA PRO A 699 15.04 8.69 -48.35
C PRO A 699 15.82 9.36 -49.48
N THR A 700 17.12 9.07 -49.59
CA THR A 700 17.91 9.35 -50.78
C THR A 700 17.70 8.25 -51.83
N SER A 701 17.43 8.69 -53.05
CA SER A 701 17.19 7.89 -54.25
C SER A 701 18.48 7.54 -55.02
N SER A 702 18.64 6.29 -55.46
CA SER A 702 19.35 5.83 -56.69
C SER A 702 19.48 4.30 -56.66
N SER A 703 18.75 3.49 -57.45
CA SER A 703 18.90 3.11 -58.88
C SER A 703 19.41 1.65 -59.05
N ASP A 704 18.53 0.77 -59.52
CA ASP A 704 18.74 -0.62 -60.04
C ASP A 704 19.45 -0.63 -61.43
N PRO A 705 19.72 -1.76 -62.16
CA PRO A 705 19.35 -3.21 -62.00
C PRO A 705 20.54 -4.20 -62.22
N GLU A 706 20.49 -5.55 -62.07
CA GLU A 706 19.84 -6.62 -62.86
C GLU A 706 20.03 -8.01 -62.16
N GLY A 707 19.13 -8.98 -62.43
CA GLY A 707 19.02 -10.32 -61.79
C GLY A 707 19.95 -11.43 -62.36
N PRO A 708 19.57 -12.75 -62.38
CA PRO A 708 18.35 -13.42 -61.95
C PRO A 708 18.56 -14.65 -61.00
N ALA A 709 17.46 -15.34 -60.69
CA ALA A 709 17.26 -16.25 -59.56
C ALA A 709 17.58 -17.76 -59.78
N THR A 710 18.07 -18.40 -58.69
CA THR A 710 17.87 -19.81 -58.20
C THR A 710 18.31 -21.03 -59.05
N PRO A 711 18.53 -22.28 -58.52
CA PRO A 711 18.12 -22.84 -57.21
C PRO A 711 19.14 -23.75 -56.44
N ALA A 712 18.80 -24.03 -55.15
CA ALA A 712 19.06 -25.23 -54.32
C ALA A 712 20.51 -25.73 -53.98
N SER A 713 20.82 -25.79 -52.67
CA SER A 713 20.97 -27.03 -51.85
C SER A 713 22.09 -26.98 -50.77
N HIS A 714 21.78 -27.52 -49.57
CA HIS A 714 22.68 -28.08 -48.54
C HIS A 714 23.72 -27.12 -47.85
N THR A 715 24.01 -27.09 -46.54
CA THR A 715 23.97 -28.08 -45.44
C THR A 715 24.25 -27.39 -44.09
N ASN A 716 23.79 -28.06 -43.01
CA ASN A 716 24.37 -28.18 -41.65
C ASN A 716 24.39 -27.02 -40.66
N GLY A 717 23.79 -27.30 -39.48
CA GLY A 717 24.08 -26.59 -38.24
C GLY A 717 23.04 -26.78 -37.13
N VAL A 718 22.66 -28.03 -36.78
CA VAL A 718 21.98 -28.32 -35.49
C VAL A 718 22.99 -29.00 -34.57
N GLY A 719 23.09 -28.51 -33.34
CA GLY A 719 23.88 -29.14 -32.27
C GLY A 719 23.42 -28.68 -30.90
N SER A 720 22.32 -29.26 -30.44
CA SER A 720 21.85 -29.23 -29.06
C SER A 720 22.71 -30.15 -28.17
N ALA A 721 22.86 -29.73 -26.90
CA ALA A 721 23.02 -30.52 -25.67
C ALA A 721 23.88 -31.80 -25.66
N ALA A 722 24.79 -31.86 -24.69
CA ALA A 722 25.11 -33.10 -24.00
C ALA A 722 25.55 -32.84 -22.55
N ALA A 723 24.86 -33.49 -21.61
CA ALA A 723 25.39 -33.84 -20.32
C ALA A 723 25.41 -35.37 -20.20
N ALA A 724 26.41 -35.83 -19.46
CA ALA A 724 26.60 -37.14 -18.84
C ALA A 724 27.20 -38.28 -19.67
N GLY A 725 28.39 -38.69 -19.20
CA GLY A 725 29.16 -39.84 -19.64
C GLY A 725 28.70 -41.17 -19.03
N ARG A 726 29.19 -42.21 -19.70
CA ARG A 726 28.86 -43.64 -19.58
C ARG A 726 29.47 -44.30 -18.34
N THR A 727 28.89 -45.43 -17.93
CA THR A 727 29.63 -46.70 -17.80
C THR A 727 28.71 -47.91 -18.09
N SER A 728 29.35 -48.96 -18.63
CA SER A 728 28.92 -50.28 -19.12
C SER A 728 28.30 -51.19 -18.03
N ALA A 729 27.68 -52.36 -18.25
CA ALA A 729 27.89 -53.40 -19.26
C ALA A 729 26.75 -54.46 -19.22
N THR A 730 26.52 -55.11 -20.38
CA THR A 730 26.20 -56.54 -20.62
C THR A 730 24.98 -57.26 -20.00
N GLY A 731 24.19 -57.90 -20.89
CA GLY A 731 23.77 -59.30 -20.68
C GLY A 731 22.34 -59.71 -21.08
N ALA A 732 22.18 -60.23 -22.31
CA ALA A 732 21.17 -61.16 -22.87
C ALA A 732 20.01 -61.68 -21.96
N GLY A 733 18.74 -61.70 -22.38
CA GLY A 733 18.19 -62.55 -23.46
C GLY A 733 16.91 -63.27 -22.97
N PRO A 734 16.04 -63.83 -23.85
CA PRO A 734 14.58 -63.68 -23.70
C PRO A 734 13.78 -64.99 -23.51
N SER A 735 12.50 -64.90 -23.10
CA SER A 735 11.39 -65.71 -23.68
C SER A 735 9.99 -65.41 -23.11
N ARG A 736 9.07 -65.18 -24.05
CA ARG A 736 7.64 -65.58 -24.21
C ARG A 736 6.75 -65.90 -22.98
N GLY A 737 5.53 -65.34 -23.00
CA GLY A 737 4.31 -66.13 -22.73
C GLY A 737 3.05 -65.43 -22.17
N ARG A 738 2.20 -64.90 -23.08
CA ARG A 738 0.73 -65.09 -23.18
C ARG A 738 -0.21 -64.87 -21.95
N ALA A 739 -1.20 -63.97 -22.12
CA ALA A 739 -2.65 -64.26 -22.18
C ALA A 739 -3.55 -63.19 -21.49
N SER A 740 -4.59 -62.76 -22.21
CA SER A 740 -5.77 -61.98 -21.79
C SER A 740 -7.04 -62.85 -22.07
N PRO A 741 -8.31 -62.36 -22.06
CA PRO A 741 -9.12 -61.57 -21.10
C PRO A 741 -10.58 -62.14 -20.93
N GLY A 742 -11.48 -61.41 -20.23
CA GLY A 742 -12.96 -61.48 -20.34
C GLY A 742 -13.66 -61.01 -19.04
N GLY A 743 -14.81 -60.32 -18.97
CA GLY A 743 -15.85 -59.90 -19.93
C GLY A 743 -16.96 -59.05 -19.21
N ALA A 744 -17.87 -58.45 -19.97
CA ALA A 744 -19.06 -57.65 -19.58
C ALA A 744 -20.33 -58.57 -19.33
N PRO A 745 -21.65 -58.16 -19.30
CA PRO A 745 -22.34 -56.85 -19.51
C PRO A 745 -23.72 -56.57 -18.76
N ALA A 746 -24.31 -55.36 -19.04
CA ALA A 746 -25.72 -54.98 -19.39
C ALA A 746 -26.95 -54.78 -18.43
N ALA A 747 -27.81 -53.80 -18.86
CA ALA A 747 -29.28 -53.54 -18.69
C ALA A 747 -29.70 -52.40 -17.72
N GLY A 748 -30.64 -51.47 -17.98
CA GLY A 748 -31.56 -51.16 -19.09
C GLY A 748 -32.35 -49.83 -18.84
N GLY A 749 -32.90 -49.20 -19.89
CA GLY A 749 -33.77 -48.00 -19.82
C GLY A 749 -35.26 -48.32 -19.53
N PRO A 750 -36.18 -47.32 -19.51
CA PRO A 750 -36.69 -46.77 -20.78
C PRO A 750 -37.05 -45.25 -20.80
N LYS A 751 -37.32 -44.77 -22.03
CA LYS A 751 -37.79 -43.45 -22.49
C LYS A 751 -39.33 -43.32 -22.50
N ALA A 752 -39.85 -42.08 -22.33
CA ALA A 752 -40.97 -41.44 -23.05
C ALA A 752 -41.20 -40.04 -22.43
N GLY A 753 -41.55 -38.92 -23.09
CA GLY A 753 -41.87 -38.63 -24.48
C GLY A 753 -42.04 -37.11 -24.70
N LEU A 754 -41.69 -36.68 -25.92
CA LEU A 754 -42.13 -35.56 -26.76
C LEU A 754 -43.14 -34.52 -26.20
N SER A 755 -42.85 -33.23 -26.37
CA SER A 755 -43.59 -32.32 -27.28
C SER A 755 -43.09 -30.87 -27.23
N SER A 756 -42.56 -30.37 -28.36
CA SER A 756 -42.49 -28.94 -28.72
C SER A 756 -43.86 -28.49 -29.27
N PRO A 757 -44.19 -27.17 -29.23
CA PRO A 757 -44.06 -26.39 -30.47
C PRO A 757 -43.61 -24.93 -30.25
N GLY A 758 -42.90 -24.35 -31.23
CA GLY A 758 -42.80 -22.89 -31.40
C GLY A 758 -43.88 -22.38 -32.38
N PRO A 759 -43.76 -21.18 -32.96
CA PRO A 759 -43.31 -19.90 -32.42
C PRO A 759 -44.45 -18.84 -32.48
N GLY A 760 -44.44 -17.86 -31.58
CA GLY A 760 -45.44 -16.78 -31.53
C GLY A 760 -44.82 -15.40 -31.74
N THR A 761 -45.00 -14.85 -32.94
CA THR A 761 -44.79 -13.45 -33.28
C THR A 761 -45.68 -12.53 -32.44
N ARG A 762 -45.12 -11.49 -31.80
CA ARG A 762 -45.89 -10.30 -31.43
C ARG A 762 -45.02 -9.04 -31.50
N SER A 763 -45.25 -8.27 -32.56
CA SER A 763 -45.00 -6.85 -32.62
C SER A 763 -46.01 -6.13 -31.72
N VAL A 764 -45.56 -5.13 -30.95
CA VAL A 764 -46.43 -4.05 -30.47
C VAL A 764 -45.64 -2.75 -30.54
N ALA A 765 -45.98 -1.94 -31.53
CA ALA A 765 -45.73 -0.52 -31.58
C ALA A 765 -46.73 0.21 -30.67
N ARG A 766 -46.26 1.17 -29.86
CA ARG A 766 -47.04 2.32 -29.35
C ARG A 766 -46.08 3.50 -29.18
N ARG A 767 -46.08 4.42 -30.14
CA ARG A 767 -46.82 5.71 -30.13
C ARG A 767 -46.27 6.71 -29.10
N ARG A 768 -45.42 7.60 -29.62
CA ARG A 768 -45.28 8.99 -29.18
C ARG A 768 -46.63 9.70 -29.31
N ALA A 769 -46.99 10.45 -28.28
CA ALA A 769 -47.87 11.62 -28.37
C ALA A 769 -47.28 12.65 -27.41
N GLY A 770 -47.02 13.85 -27.92
CA GLY A 770 -46.57 14.97 -27.12
C GLY A 770 -47.75 15.72 -26.50
N GLN A 771 -47.52 16.22 -25.29
CA GLN A 771 -47.63 17.64 -24.92
C GLN A 771 -46.85 17.83 -23.62
#